data_AF-A0A163JX91-F1
#
_entry.id   AF-A0A163JX91-F1
#
_cell.length_a   1.000
_cell.length_b   1.000
_cell.length_c   1.000
_cell.angle_alpha   90.00
_cell.angle_beta   90.00
_cell.angle_gamma   90.00
#
_symmetry.space_group_name_H-M   'P 1'
#
loop_
_entity.id
_entity.type
_entity.pdbx_description
1 polymer ?
#
loop_
_entity_poly.entity_id
_entity_poly.type
_entity_poly.pdbx_seq_one_letter_code
_entity_poly.pdbx_strand_id
1 'polypeptide(L)'
;MTFNLTHLYPGKRRKLERSTSYHQQDHKTRGGWFSKHHRRLCLGIVFLSIIATLTLIIISHTATPDKSLGYESSTPLIQSFCRRYNSFCFEDKKTPLPSSSLEHDALGYATSRIVYDYDIPISAWASLPVRGVLYMTVKNEDLQKVRETMRSLNDRLNHRLNYPWILLCNEGFTEDFIKYTSSLVPGPVYYGKIDPEALVYPSWINLDKVKASDQDLPTLQMMRYQSGLFYHHSLFSQVQYVWRIDPGMTFSCTMDDPFATMIANNKTYGVAATRRYQEQKSTEKIWKVTKSYMDYARSIHHEPLAAKDTIMQAVVDQHGYTSCHFWSLFEILSVDFLKSAPQQRFFEYMDHNGAFFYEKLTDSVYRTMAVAMYLKTDQIYFFNEIGFKKEGFISHCPLHVNHMQKCACDIQGNDPNTVSVSVATLTTYNIEYGTPPFTHLSRVIGQSAQSNLIVLVCVVLDRLSLRTNNVWTRVLVFPCAWTSLWYINGYWGGQSGYSNGISDWAEWAQLVDLGGRAFLEFIMVLFATCLLEHQSWMALFLVKSSRRTPSNVNRSTNVMRLLKHPLSVYFGLVVFVYAYGGIQSSFRRGAFFQRPTKDWLPATEMVACVVGPGGFDEDLRSDYSYWMQKSEDAAQRGAKLVLWSEEVILASTWEDEQRLRQMAITVAKKHSIYLVIAYDRLYPVNHNMAVMVSPQGHILIDYIKANPVPKDENNEPGPGALLFTDTPEFGRIGLAICYDLSVPRFILQASQHKVDILLQPAYSWGANGPNNLQDQQLRAIENGLTFFRCISQGISGIIEPVIHGHFEQKTAVIANQVVFFSLPLQKRIKTVYGAYLGDSIPLACILYSLNFVASLLYHHMKRIEK
;
A
#
# COMPACT_ATOMS: atom_id res chain seq x y z
N MET A 1 19.57 12.85 3.30
CA MET A 1 20.78 12.06 2.98
C MET A 1 21.44 12.62 1.73
N THR A 2 22.68 13.10 1.86
CA THR A 2 23.53 13.53 0.73
C THR A 2 24.29 12.34 0.17
N PHE A 3 23.97 11.89 -1.05
CA PHE A 3 24.70 10.80 -1.70
C PHE A 3 26.01 11.29 -2.30
N ASN A 4 27.12 10.91 -1.66
CA ASN A 4 28.48 11.31 -2.03
C ASN A 4 29.09 10.30 -3.03
N LEU A 5 29.05 10.60 -4.33
CA LEU A 5 29.54 9.71 -5.40
C LEU A 5 31.03 9.93 -5.72
N THR A 6 31.92 9.51 -4.82
CA THR A 6 33.37 9.51 -5.05
C THR A 6 34.07 8.26 -4.55
N HIS A 7 33.94 7.12 -5.25
CA HIS A 7 34.87 5.97 -5.10
C HIS A 7 34.84 4.99 -6.29
N LEU A 8 35.25 5.43 -7.49
CA LEU A 8 35.58 4.54 -8.62
C LEU A 8 36.64 5.18 -9.54
N TYR A 9 37.91 5.24 -9.13
CA TYR A 9 39.09 5.33 -10.03
C TYR A 9 40.41 5.22 -9.24
N PRO A 10 41.28 4.23 -9.51
CA PRO A 10 42.66 4.24 -9.06
C PRO A 10 43.63 4.78 -10.14
N GLY A 11 44.67 5.52 -9.73
CA GLY A 11 45.97 5.45 -10.41
C GLY A 11 46.47 6.63 -11.27
N LYS A 12 47.33 7.45 -10.66
CA LYS A 12 48.59 8.03 -11.19
C LYS A 12 48.60 8.96 -12.42
N ARG A 13 49.12 10.18 -12.19
CA ARG A 13 49.61 11.14 -13.20
C ARG A 13 50.84 10.61 -13.97
N ARG A 14 50.95 10.94 -15.26
CA ARG A 14 52.23 11.27 -15.94
C ARG A 14 52.01 12.32 -17.04
N LYS A 15 53.00 13.19 -17.27
CA LYS A 15 53.03 14.21 -18.33
C LYS A 15 53.24 13.57 -19.71
N LEU A 16 52.74 14.21 -20.77
CA LEU A 16 53.48 14.38 -22.03
C LEU A 16 52.92 15.55 -22.84
N GLU A 17 53.79 16.16 -23.64
CA GLU A 17 53.55 17.43 -24.33
C GLU A 17 53.22 17.26 -25.82
N ARG A 18 52.68 18.34 -26.38
CA ARG A 18 52.49 18.68 -27.81
C ARG A 18 53.13 17.76 -28.87
N SER A 19 52.30 17.32 -29.82
CA SER A 19 52.58 17.55 -31.25
C SER A 19 51.28 17.75 -32.03
N THR A 20 51.33 18.57 -33.08
CA THR A 20 50.18 18.96 -33.92
C THR A 20 50.26 18.28 -35.28
N SER A 21 49.18 17.67 -35.75
CA SER A 21 48.87 17.52 -37.17
C SER A 21 47.37 17.41 -37.41
N TYR A 22 46.94 17.74 -38.63
CA TYR A 22 45.53 17.89 -39.02
C TYR A 22 44.97 16.62 -39.68
N HIS A 23 43.64 16.53 -39.64
CA HIS A 23 42.76 15.72 -40.50
C HIS A 23 42.61 14.19 -40.32
N GLN A 24 41.34 13.82 -40.18
CA GLN A 24 40.69 12.68 -40.88
C GLN A 24 40.87 11.26 -40.32
N GLN A 25 40.43 11.01 -39.09
CA GLN A 25 39.82 9.72 -38.69
C GLN A 25 38.90 9.82 -37.46
N ASP A 26 38.08 8.78 -37.27
CA ASP A 26 37.22 8.49 -36.11
C ASP A 26 36.01 9.38 -35.74
N HIS A 27 34.94 9.20 -36.52
CA HIS A 27 33.56 9.18 -36.01
C HIS A 27 33.10 7.78 -35.52
N LYS A 28 34.02 6.80 -35.34
CA LYS A 28 33.69 5.39 -35.06
C LYS A 28 33.84 4.93 -33.59
N THR A 29 34.31 5.78 -32.67
CA THR A 29 34.69 5.39 -31.29
C THR A 29 33.68 5.77 -30.20
N ARG A 30 32.36 5.69 -30.48
CA ARG A 30 31.28 5.75 -29.46
C ARG A 30 30.52 4.42 -29.25
N GLY A 31 31.08 3.28 -29.68
CA GLY A 31 30.41 1.96 -29.61
C GLY A 31 31.28 0.76 -29.20
N GLY A 32 32.45 1.00 -28.60
CA GLY A 32 33.52 -0.01 -28.48
C GLY A 32 33.38 -1.07 -27.38
N TRP A 33 32.85 -0.74 -26.19
CA TRP A 33 33.05 -1.57 -24.99
C TRP A 33 31.79 -2.10 -24.29
N PHE A 34 30.60 -1.92 -24.86
CA PHE A 34 29.32 -2.34 -24.23
C PHE A 34 28.29 -3.03 -25.16
N SER A 35 28.61 -3.31 -26.43
CA SER A 35 27.57 -3.66 -27.42
C SER A 35 27.30 -5.17 -27.63
N LYS A 36 28.29 -6.07 -27.44
CA LYS A 36 28.10 -7.52 -27.68
C LYS A 36 27.59 -8.30 -26.45
N HIS A 37 28.24 -8.16 -25.29
CA HIS A 37 27.80 -8.87 -24.08
C HIS A 37 26.43 -8.40 -23.61
N HIS A 38 26.17 -7.10 -23.59
CA HIS A 38 24.88 -6.56 -23.14
C HIS A 38 23.73 -6.95 -24.08
N ARG A 39 23.95 -7.06 -25.40
CA ARG A 39 22.95 -7.64 -26.32
C ARG A 39 22.64 -9.11 -26.01
N ARG A 40 23.66 -9.94 -25.77
CA ARG A 40 23.48 -11.35 -25.41
C ARG A 40 22.84 -11.50 -24.03
N LEU A 41 23.13 -10.60 -23.09
CA LEU A 41 22.53 -10.58 -21.77
C LEU A 41 21.06 -10.16 -21.82
N CYS A 42 20.71 -9.08 -22.51
CA CYS A 42 19.31 -8.65 -22.67
C CYS A 42 18.48 -9.66 -23.48
N LEU A 43 19.00 -10.19 -24.60
CA LEU A 43 18.32 -11.26 -25.34
C LEU A 43 18.22 -12.55 -24.50
N GLY A 44 19.24 -12.88 -23.71
CA GLY A 44 19.23 -14.02 -22.80
C GLY A 44 18.19 -13.86 -21.69
N ILE A 45 18.08 -12.68 -21.07
CA ILE A 45 17.07 -12.36 -20.05
C ILE A 45 15.66 -12.44 -20.67
N VAL A 46 15.45 -11.88 -21.86
CA VAL A 46 14.15 -11.97 -22.57
C VAL A 46 13.80 -13.41 -22.93
N PHE A 47 14.77 -14.19 -23.42
CA PHE A 47 14.56 -15.60 -23.76
C PHE A 47 14.28 -16.47 -22.53
N LEU A 48 15.01 -16.23 -21.43
CA LEU A 48 14.76 -16.87 -20.13
C LEU A 48 13.40 -16.48 -19.55
N SER A 49 12.96 -15.22 -19.69
CA SER A 49 11.61 -14.83 -19.26
C SER A 49 10.53 -15.50 -20.09
N ILE A 50 10.70 -15.64 -21.42
CA ILE A 50 9.75 -16.35 -22.29
C ILE A 50 9.68 -17.83 -21.91
N ILE A 51 10.83 -18.49 -21.67
CA ILE A 51 10.88 -19.89 -21.22
C ILE A 51 10.22 -20.03 -19.84
N ALA A 52 10.49 -19.13 -18.88
CA ALA A 52 9.86 -19.17 -17.57
C ALA A 52 8.34 -19.01 -17.67
N THR A 53 7.84 -18.10 -18.51
CA THR A 53 6.40 -17.92 -18.77
C THR A 53 5.78 -19.17 -19.40
N LEU A 54 6.39 -19.76 -20.42
CA LEU A 54 5.92 -21.02 -21.03
C LEU A 54 5.92 -22.18 -20.03
N THR A 55 6.95 -22.29 -19.19
CA THR A 55 7.04 -23.32 -18.15
C THR A 55 5.93 -23.17 -17.11
N LEU A 56 5.64 -21.93 -16.69
CA LEU A 56 4.55 -21.64 -15.76
C LEU A 56 3.16 -21.90 -16.37
N ILE A 57 2.98 -21.66 -17.68
CA ILE A 57 1.75 -22.02 -18.40
C ILE A 57 1.54 -23.55 -18.36
N ILE A 58 2.58 -24.35 -18.63
CA ILE A 58 2.50 -25.82 -18.59
C ILE A 58 2.16 -26.31 -17.18
N ILE A 59 2.82 -25.78 -16.15
CA ILE A 59 2.51 -26.12 -14.74
C ILE A 59 1.07 -25.73 -14.36
N SER A 60 0.53 -24.65 -14.94
CA SER A 60 -0.86 -24.23 -14.67
C SER A 60 -1.91 -25.18 -15.26
N HIS A 61 -1.60 -25.93 -16.33
CA HIS A 61 -2.52 -26.87 -16.97
C HIS A 61 -2.57 -28.26 -16.32
N THR A 62 -1.66 -28.58 -15.40
CA THR A 62 -1.61 -29.88 -14.70
C THR A 62 -2.18 -29.88 -13.29
N ALA A 63 -2.64 -28.73 -12.78
CA ALA A 63 -3.12 -28.57 -11.40
C ALA A 63 -4.66 -28.52 -11.33
N THR A 64 -5.30 -29.65 -11.02
CA THR A 64 -6.73 -29.71 -10.66
C THR A 64 -6.95 -29.35 -9.19
N PRO A 65 -7.91 -28.48 -8.84
CA PRO A 65 -8.21 -28.17 -7.44
C PRO A 65 -9.12 -29.25 -6.83
N ASP A 66 -8.67 -29.85 -5.73
CA ASP A 66 -9.48 -30.77 -4.92
C ASP A 66 -10.48 -30.00 -4.05
N LYS A 67 -11.69 -30.52 -3.90
CA LYS A 67 -12.83 -29.89 -3.18
C LYS A 67 -13.12 -30.61 -1.86
N SER A 68 -12.24 -30.46 -0.88
CA SER A 68 -12.60 -30.64 0.52
C SER A 68 -11.66 -29.84 1.42
N LEU A 69 -12.21 -29.28 2.52
CA LEU A 69 -11.60 -28.67 3.72
C LEU A 69 -12.37 -27.40 4.12
N GLY A 70 -13.43 -27.56 4.91
CA GLY A 70 -13.93 -26.46 5.75
C GLY A 70 -12.94 -26.22 6.89
N TYR A 71 -12.65 -24.96 7.21
CA TYR A 71 -11.62 -24.62 8.20
C TYR A 71 -12.00 -23.42 9.06
N GLU A 72 -12.30 -23.70 10.34
CA GLU A 72 -12.62 -22.74 11.39
C GLU A 72 -11.47 -22.66 12.42
N SER A 73 -10.21 -22.78 11.97
CA SER A 73 -9.05 -22.72 12.87
C SER A 73 -7.88 -21.92 12.29
N SER A 74 -7.12 -21.28 13.18
CA SER A 74 -6.00 -20.36 12.89
C SER A 74 -4.73 -21.02 12.33
N THR A 75 -4.73 -22.35 12.20
CA THR A 75 -3.56 -23.17 11.80
C THR A 75 -3.06 -22.95 10.36
N PRO A 76 -3.90 -22.86 9.31
CA PRO A 76 -3.41 -22.78 7.92
C PRO A 76 -2.74 -21.43 7.59
N LEU A 77 -3.19 -20.35 8.24
CA LEU A 77 -2.70 -19.00 7.95
C LEU A 77 -1.18 -18.92 8.20
N ILE A 78 -0.75 -19.43 9.35
CA ILE A 78 0.63 -19.39 9.84
C ILE A 78 1.58 -20.16 8.89
N GLN A 79 1.17 -21.33 8.36
CA GLN A 79 1.99 -22.18 7.51
C GLN A 79 2.29 -21.60 6.10
N SER A 80 1.54 -20.60 5.65
CA SER A 80 1.63 -20.07 4.28
C SER A 80 2.82 -19.12 4.04
N PHE A 81 3.33 -18.47 5.09
CA PHE A 81 4.09 -17.22 4.96
C PHE A 81 5.54 -17.32 4.46
N CYS A 82 6.15 -18.52 4.50
CA CYS A 82 7.58 -18.58 4.77
C CYS A 82 8.47 -19.21 3.67
N ARG A 83 7.92 -19.57 2.50
CA ARG A 83 8.60 -20.40 1.46
C ARG A 83 9.36 -19.67 0.31
N ARG A 84 9.81 -18.40 0.41
CA ARG A 84 10.35 -17.71 -0.80
C ARG A 84 11.47 -16.66 -0.61
N TYR A 85 12.59 -16.86 -1.33
CA TYR A 85 13.75 -15.97 -1.61
C TYR A 85 14.98 -15.94 -0.66
N ASN A 86 16.16 -15.86 -1.31
CA ASN A 86 17.56 -15.86 -0.81
C ASN A 86 18.41 -14.76 -1.50
N SER A 87 19.47 -14.22 -0.86
CA SER A 87 20.89 -14.13 -1.36
C SER A 87 21.77 -12.90 -0.97
N PHE A 88 23.09 -13.16 -0.76
CA PHE A 88 24.28 -12.25 -0.68
C PHE A 88 24.79 -11.66 0.68
N CYS A 89 25.81 -10.78 0.69
CA CYS A 89 27.11 -10.91 1.43
C CYS A 89 27.79 -9.56 1.87
N PHE A 90 28.97 -9.40 2.56
CA PHE A 90 30.14 -10.22 3.02
C PHE A 90 30.86 -9.62 4.30
N GLU A 91 31.70 -10.45 4.97
CA GLU A 91 32.99 -10.30 5.75
C GLU A 91 33.64 -8.91 6.12
N ASP A 92 34.52 -8.72 7.15
CA ASP A 92 35.58 -9.59 7.74
C ASP A 92 36.25 -9.12 9.12
N LYS A 93 36.63 -10.04 10.05
CA LYS A 93 37.77 -10.10 11.07
C LYS A 93 38.17 -8.91 12.05
N LYS A 94 38.74 -9.05 13.30
CA LYS A 94 39.05 -10.13 14.32
C LYS A 94 39.76 -9.63 15.65
N THR A 95 39.34 -10.10 16.87
CA THR A 95 40.13 -10.52 18.12
C THR A 95 41.12 -9.57 18.91
N PRO A 96 41.56 -9.86 20.19
CA PRO A 96 40.94 -10.51 21.40
C PRO A 96 41.40 -10.11 22.87
N LEU A 97 40.53 -10.30 23.90
CA LEU A 97 40.78 -10.80 25.31
C LEU A 97 41.51 -9.90 26.36
N PRO A 98 41.44 -10.13 27.72
CA PRO A 98 40.54 -10.96 28.59
C PRO A 98 40.06 -10.33 29.96
N SER A 99 39.32 -11.14 30.75
CA SER A 99 39.22 -11.25 32.24
C SER A 99 38.52 -10.20 33.15
N SER A 100 37.22 -10.45 33.41
CA SER A 100 36.56 -10.64 34.74
C SER A 100 36.87 -9.79 35.99
N SER A 101 35.86 -9.07 36.49
CA SER A 101 35.30 -9.21 37.87
C SER A 101 33.92 -8.50 37.93
N LEU A 102 33.08 -8.82 38.95
CA LEU A 102 31.67 -8.43 39.03
C LEU A 102 31.44 -7.07 39.73
N GLU A 103 30.17 -6.63 39.74
CA GLU A 103 29.77 -5.21 39.59
C GLU A 103 29.51 -4.42 40.89
N HIS A 104 29.50 -5.07 42.07
CA HIS A 104 29.01 -4.45 43.31
C HIS A 104 30.01 -3.60 44.12
N ASP A 105 31.29 -3.52 43.72
CA ASP A 105 32.38 -3.02 44.61
C ASP A 105 32.75 -1.53 44.46
N ALA A 106 32.02 -0.71 43.69
CA ALA A 106 32.45 0.68 43.39
C ALA A 106 31.39 1.79 43.55
N LEU A 107 31.39 2.37 44.76
CA LEU A 107 31.18 3.80 45.08
C LEU A 107 29.76 4.38 45.16
N GLY A 108 29.47 4.96 46.33
CA GLY A 108 28.29 5.79 46.57
C GLY A 108 28.48 7.28 46.26
N TYR A 109 27.44 8.05 46.59
CA TYR A 109 27.26 9.51 46.41
C TYR A 109 26.79 10.03 45.04
N ALA A 110 25.48 10.02 44.83
CA ALA A 110 24.74 11.14 44.21
C ALA A 110 23.28 11.15 44.70
N THR A 111 22.64 12.32 44.77
CA THR A 111 21.46 12.56 45.61
C THR A 111 20.15 12.80 44.86
N SER A 112 19.22 11.85 44.96
CA SER A 112 17.79 12.09 45.25
C SER A 112 17.12 10.74 45.58
N ARG A 113 16.39 10.63 46.69
CA ARG A 113 15.67 9.39 47.05
C ARG A 113 14.33 9.33 46.30
N ILE A 114 14.38 9.04 45.01
CA ILE A 114 13.26 8.40 44.34
C ILE A 114 13.22 6.97 44.89
N VAL A 115 12.18 6.67 45.67
CA VAL A 115 11.90 5.31 46.11
C VAL A 115 11.27 4.59 44.94
N TYR A 116 11.97 3.63 44.36
CA TYR A 116 11.44 2.80 43.28
C TYR A 116 10.44 1.79 43.85
N ASP A 117 9.46 1.41 43.03
CA ASP A 117 8.50 0.39 43.40
C ASP A 117 9.16 -0.99 43.27
N TYR A 118 9.35 -1.68 44.41
CA TYR A 118 9.93 -3.02 44.42
C TYR A 118 8.89 -4.12 44.19
N ASP A 119 7.65 -3.94 44.63
CA ASP A 119 6.55 -4.89 44.39
C ASP A 119 5.23 -4.16 44.14
N ILE A 120 4.34 -4.76 43.35
CA ILE A 120 2.98 -4.27 43.17
C ILE A 120 2.14 -4.69 44.40
N PRO A 121 1.48 -3.75 45.10
CA PRO A 121 0.64 -4.06 46.25
C PRO A 121 -0.58 -4.89 45.86
N ILE A 122 -0.98 -5.84 46.71
CA ILE A 122 -2.07 -6.79 46.44
C ILE A 122 -3.41 -6.08 46.11
N SER A 123 -3.63 -4.89 46.68
CA SER A 123 -4.81 -4.06 46.40
C SER A 123 -4.94 -3.63 44.94
N ALA A 124 -3.85 -3.54 44.18
CA ALA A 124 -3.88 -3.19 42.76
C ALA A 124 -4.55 -4.28 41.90
N TRP A 125 -4.64 -5.51 42.38
CA TRP A 125 -5.29 -6.63 41.69
C TRP A 125 -6.78 -6.78 42.04
N ALA A 126 -7.26 -6.15 43.11
CA ALA A 126 -8.54 -6.48 43.74
C ALA A 126 -9.78 -6.23 42.85
N SER A 127 -9.67 -5.35 41.85
CA SER A 127 -10.73 -5.01 40.90
C SER A 127 -10.50 -5.52 39.48
N LEU A 128 -9.44 -6.32 39.24
CA LEU A 128 -9.05 -6.78 37.91
C LEU A 128 -9.40 -8.26 37.71
N PRO A 129 -9.93 -8.67 36.54
CA PRO A 129 -10.29 -10.07 36.28
C PRO A 129 -9.05 -10.97 36.10
N VAL A 130 -7.88 -10.38 35.81
CA VAL A 130 -6.60 -11.05 35.61
C VAL A 130 -5.49 -10.20 36.25
N ARG A 131 -4.41 -10.82 36.73
CA ARG A 131 -3.19 -10.11 37.13
C ARG A 131 -2.36 -9.73 35.89
N GLY A 132 -2.94 -8.85 35.07
CA GLY A 132 -2.35 -8.29 33.86
C GLY A 132 -1.56 -7.01 34.14
N VAL A 133 -0.49 -6.76 33.40
CA VAL A 133 0.26 -5.48 33.44
C VAL A 133 0.57 -4.97 32.04
N LEU A 134 0.49 -3.66 31.88
CA LEU A 134 0.94 -2.95 30.68
C LEU A 134 2.39 -2.53 30.90
N TYR A 135 3.31 -2.93 30.02
CA TYR A 135 4.76 -2.82 30.27
C TYR A 135 5.47 -2.07 29.15
N MET A 136 6.32 -1.09 29.50
CA MET A 136 7.28 -0.47 28.58
C MET A 136 8.69 -0.41 29.18
N THR A 137 9.71 -0.57 28.34
CA THR A 137 11.07 -0.04 28.61
C THR A 137 11.22 1.31 27.94
N VAL A 138 11.66 2.30 28.70
CA VAL A 138 11.66 3.71 28.29
C VAL A 138 12.92 4.41 28.77
N LYS A 139 13.25 5.53 28.14
CA LYS A 139 14.21 6.50 28.67
C LYS A 139 13.50 7.79 29.07
N ASN A 140 14.14 8.60 29.90
CA ASN A 140 13.63 9.93 30.25
C ASN A 140 13.37 10.82 29.01
N GLU A 141 14.20 10.70 27.97
CA GLU A 141 14.04 11.40 26.69
C GLU A 141 12.78 11.01 25.89
N ASP A 142 12.21 9.83 26.14
CA ASP A 142 11.02 9.34 25.43
C ASP A 142 9.70 9.85 26.01
N LEU A 143 9.71 10.72 27.04
CA LEU A 143 8.53 11.18 27.78
C LEU A 143 7.33 11.53 26.88
N GLN A 144 7.51 12.27 25.79
CA GLN A 144 6.38 12.65 24.92
C GLN A 144 5.81 11.46 24.15
N LYS A 145 6.66 10.52 23.69
CA LYS A 145 6.24 9.28 23.02
C LYS A 145 5.52 8.34 23.99
N VAL A 146 5.98 8.27 25.23
CA VAL A 146 5.33 7.50 26.31
C VAL A 146 3.95 8.08 26.62
N ARG A 147 3.85 9.41 26.74
CA ARG A 147 2.56 10.10 26.94
C ARG A 147 1.60 9.87 25.78
N GLU A 148 2.07 9.95 24.53
CA GLU A 148 1.25 9.63 23.35
C GLU A 148 0.68 8.20 23.43
N THR A 149 1.53 7.21 23.70
CA THR A 149 1.11 5.80 23.78
C THR A 149 0.20 5.50 24.96
N MET A 150 0.54 5.97 26.17
CA MET A 150 -0.30 5.80 27.35
C MET A 150 -1.67 6.46 27.15
N ARG A 151 -1.72 7.67 26.59
CA ARG A 151 -2.98 8.36 26.28
C ARG A 151 -3.80 7.59 25.25
N SER A 152 -3.16 7.17 24.16
CA SER A 152 -3.83 6.48 23.05
C SER A 152 -4.44 5.15 23.52
N LEU A 153 -3.71 4.34 24.27
CA LEU A 153 -4.24 3.09 24.82
C LEU A 153 -5.31 3.34 25.90
N ASN A 154 -5.12 4.36 26.74
CA ASN A 154 -6.12 4.73 27.75
C ASN A 154 -7.46 5.07 27.11
N ASP A 155 -7.46 5.91 26.07
CA ASP A 155 -8.67 6.36 25.37
C ASP A 155 -9.40 5.22 24.63
N ARG A 156 -8.70 4.15 24.23
CA ARG A 156 -9.31 2.97 23.58
C ARG A 156 -9.71 1.85 24.54
N LEU A 157 -8.97 1.67 25.64
CA LEU A 157 -9.11 0.53 26.53
C LEU A 157 -8.99 0.94 28.00
N ASN A 158 -7.82 1.42 28.43
CA ASN A 158 -7.46 1.30 29.84
C ASN A 158 -8.29 2.18 30.79
N HIS A 159 -8.94 3.25 30.31
CA HIS A 159 -9.84 4.07 31.15
C HIS A 159 -11.04 3.29 31.73
N ARG A 160 -11.41 2.15 31.12
CA ARG A 160 -12.51 1.28 31.58
C ARG A 160 -12.05 0.21 32.57
N LEU A 161 -10.77 -0.16 32.54
CA LEU A 161 -10.24 -1.36 33.20
C LEU A 161 -9.22 -1.05 34.30
N ASN A 162 -8.46 0.05 34.16
CA ASN A 162 -7.45 0.51 35.11
C ASN A 162 -6.33 -0.51 35.39
N TYR A 163 -5.93 -1.29 34.37
CA TYR A 163 -4.76 -2.17 34.50
C TYR A 163 -3.50 -1.34 34.82
N PRO A 164 -2.65 -1.83 35.74
CA PRO A 164 -1.42 -1.15 36.13
C PRO A 164 -0.42 -1.05 34.98
N TRP A 165 0.31 0.06 34.95
CA TRP A 165 1.51 0.22 34.13
C TRP A 165 2.77 -0.13 34.93
N ILE A 166 3.71 -0.83 34.30
CA ILE A 166 5.10 -0.94 34.75
C ILE A 166 5.97 -0.21 33.71
N LEU A 167 6.66 0.84 34.15
CA LEU A 167 7.65 1.54 33.34
C LEU A 167 9.04 1.25 33.89
N LEU A 168 9.90 0.66 33.05
CA LEU A 168 11.30 0.36 33.40
C LEU A 168 12.27 1.27 32.65
N CYS A 169 13.27 1.79 33.36
CA CYS A 169 14.37 2.56 32.78
C CYS A 169 15.73 2.03 33.26
N ASN A 170 16.76 2.08 32.42
CA ASN A 170 18.14 1.76 32.81
C ASN A 170 18.74 2.85 33.72
N GLU A 171 18.25 4.07 33.59
CA GLU A 171 18.56 5.20 34.46
C GLU A 171 17.46 5.39 35.51
N GLY A 172 17.66 6.32 36.44
CA GLY A 172 16.57 6.78 37.30
C GLY A 172 15.59 7.65 36.52
N PHE A 173 14.30 7.54 36.82
CA PHE A 173 13.28 8.43 36.26
C PHE A 173 13.45 9.86 36.78
N THR A 174 13.16 10.87 35.97
CA THR A 174 13.05 12.26 36.46
C THR A 174 11.70 12.51 37.13
N GLU A 175 11.64 13.48 38.05
CA GLU A 175 10.40 13.86 38.73
C GLU A 175 9.31 14.30 37.74
N ASP A 176 9.68 15.06 36.71
CA ASP A 176 8.76 15.46 35.63
C ASP A 176 8.23 14.24 34.87
N PHE A 177 9.06 13.23 34.59
CA PHE A 177 8.62 12.02 33.90
C PHE A 177 7.51 11.32 34.71
N ILE A 178 7.77 11.04 35.99
CA ILE A 178 6.82 10.40 36.92
C ILE A 178 5.54 11.24 37.01
N LYS A 179 5.68 12.55 37.25
CA LYS A 179 4.56 13.49 37.37
C LYS A 179 3.64 13.47 36.15
N TYR A 180 4.21 13.61 34.94
CA TYR A 180 3.40 13.71 33.72
C TYR A 180 2.82 12.37 33.25
N THR A 181 3.47 11.23 33.53
CA THR A 181 2.94 9.90 33.16
C THR A 181 1.91 9.41 34.19
N SER A 182 2.13 9.59 35.50
CA SER A 182 1.13 9.29 36.53
C SER A 182 -0.13 10.16 36.44
N SER A 183 -0.02 11.43 35.98
CA SER A 183 -1.21 12.30 35.82
C SER A 183 -2.10 11.97 34.61
N LEU A 184 -1.64 11.10 33.72
CA LEU A 184 -2.23 10.91 32.39
C LEU A 184 -3.29 9.81 32.34
N VAL A 185 -3.21 8.85 33.26
CA VAL A 185 -4.05 7.66 33.32
C VAL A 185 -4.67 7.52 34.73
N PRO A 186 -5.91 7.03 34.85
CA PRO A 186 -6.56 6.82 36.14
C PRO A 186 -6.05 5.59 36.92
N GLY A 187 -5.44 4.61 36.23
CA GLY A 187 -4.84 3.42 36.84
C GLY A 187 -3.43 3.68 37.41
N PRO A 188 -2.94 2.84 38.33
CA PRO A 188 -1.63 3.01 38.95
C PRO A 188 -0.48 2.81 37.95
N VAL A 189 0.60 3.58 38.13
CA VAL A 189 1.83 3.50 37.33
C VAL A 189 2.99 3.25 38.30
N TYR A 190 3.71 2.14 38.09
CA TYR A 190 4.85 1.71 38.89
C TYR A 190 6.16 1.95 38.14
N TYR A 191 7.18 2.44 38.83
CA TYR A 191 8.45 2.86 38.25
C TYR A 191 9.60 2.00 38.80
N GLY A 192 10.19 1.18 37.93
CA GLY A 192 11.33 0.33 38.27
C GLY A 192 12.62 0.78 37.57
N LYS A 193 13.74 0.68 38.28
CA LYS A 193 15.06 0.84 37.66
C LYS A 193 15.58 -0.55 37.27
N ILE A 194 16.00 -0.70 36.02
CA ILE A 194 16.65 -1.92 35.53
C ILE A 194 18.00 -2.06 36.24
N ASP A 195 18.23 -3.25 36.77
CA ASP A 195 19.50 -3.63 37.39
C ASP A 195 20.65 -3.53 36.37
N PRO A 196 21.73 -2.77 36.63
CA PRO A 196 22.88 -2.66 35.73
C PRO A 196 23.43 -4.03 35.32
N GLU A 197 23.50 -4.96 36.27
CA GLU A 197 23.90 -6.36 36.14
C GLU A 197 23.07 -7.13 35.10
N ALA A 198 21.78 -6.82 34.96
CA ALA A 198 20.91 -7.42 33.94
C ALA A 198 21.22 -6.90 32.53
N LEU A 199 21.81 -5.70 32.42
CA LEU A 199 22.25 -5.12 31.16
C LEU A 199 23.71 -5.45 30.85
N VAL A 200 24.56 -5.74 31.84
CA VAL A 200 25.98 -6.04 31.63
C VAL A 200 26.21 -7.28 30.76
N TYR A 201 27.32 -7.22 30.00
CA TYR A 201 27.79 -8.29 29.14
C TYR A 201 28.31 -9.45 29.99
N PRO A 202 27.79 -10.67 29.81
CA PRO A 202 28.31 -11.83 30.52
C PRO A 202 29.80 -12.09 30.24
N SER A 203 30.50 -12.68 31.21
CA SER A 203 31.96 -12.90 31.16
C SER A 203 32.43 -13.80 30.01
N TRP A 204 31.55 -14.61 29.43
CA TRP A 204 31.80 -15.44 28.25
C TRP A 204 31.63 -14.68 26.91
N ILE A 205 31.19 -13.42 26.94
CA ILE A 205 31.08 -12.56 25.75
C ILE A 205 32.39 -11.81 25.54
N ASN A 206 33.05 -12.11 24.42
CA ASN A 206 34.23 -11.40 23.97
C ASN A 206 33.82 -10.02 23.43
N LEU A 207 33.96 -8.99 24.27
CA LEU A 207 33.58 -7.62 23.94
C LEU A 207 34.29 -7.06 22.71
N ASP A 208 35.54 -7.45 22.45
CA ASP A 208 36.30 -6.98 21.29
C ASP A 208 35.67 -7.51 19.99
N LYS A 209 35.16 -8.74 19.99
CA LYS A 209 34.43 -9.34 18.88
C LYS A 209 33.06 -8.67 18.64
N VAL A 210 32.42 -8.11 19.66
CA VAL A 210 31.15 -7.35 19.55
C VAL A 210 31.41 -5.89 19.14
N LYS A 211 32.47 -5.26 19.64
CA LYS A 211 32.90 -3.92 19.23
C LYS A 211 33.40 -3.90 17.78
N ALA A 212 34.11 -4.94 17.35
CA ALA A 212 34.62 -5.08 15.98
C ALA A 212 33.53 -5.30 14.91
N SER A 213 32.27 -5.57 15.30
CA SER A 213 31.14 -5.67 14.36
C SER A 213 30.34 -4.37 14.21
N ASP A 214 30.82 -3.26 14.82
CA ASP A 214 30.25 -1.89 14.74
C ASP A 214 28.75 -1.84 15.12
N GLN A 215 28.37 -2.66 16.10
CA GLN A 215 26.99 -2.82 16.55
C GLN A 215 26.63 -1.86 17.68
N ASP A 216 25.38 -1.40 17.72
CA ASP A 216 24.85 -0.60 18.82
C ASP A 216 24.67 -1.45 20.08
N LEU A 217 25.73 -1.45 20.87
CA LEU A 217 25.95 -2.19 22.11
C LEU A 217 24.76 -2.08 23.10
N PRO A 218 24.27 -0.87 23.47
CA PRO A 218 23.03 -0.68 24.25
C PRO A 218 21.80 -1.38 23.68
N THR A 219 21.60 -1.35 22.35
CA THR A 219 20.45 -2.00 21.71
C THR A 219 20.50 -3.52 21.86
N LEU A 220 21.68 -4.13 21.78
CA LEU A 220 21.85 -5.58 22.01
C LEU A 220 21.58 -5.96 23.47
N GLN A 221 22.04 -5.15 24.43
CA GLN A 221 21.75 -5.34 25.85
C GLN A 221 20.23 -5.29 26.11
N MET A 222 19.53 -4.34 25.49
CA MET A 222 18.07 -4.23 25.58
C MET A 222 17.34 -5.42 24.92
N MET A 223 17.80 -5.89 23.76
CA MET A 223 17.24 -7.09 23.10
C MET A 223 17.41 -8.35 23.96
N ARG A 224 18.57 -8.56 24.58
CA ARG A 224 18.81 -9.63 25.55
C ARG A 224 17.88 -9.49 26.76
N TYR A 225 17.77 -8.27 27.31
CA TYR A 225 16.92 -7.98 28.46
C TYR A 225 15.44 -8.31 28.22
N GLN A 226 14.91 -7.88 27.08
CA GLN A 226 13.54 -8.18 26.63
C GLN A 226 13.31 -9.67 26.30
N SER A 227 14.36 -10.38 25.89
CA SER A 227 14.28 -11.81 25.58
C SER A 227 14.05 -12.66 26.83
N GLY A 228 14.84 -12.43 27.89
CA GLY A 228 14.93 -13.38 29.02
C GLY A 228 15.16 -12.80 30.42
N LEU A 229 15.16 -11.49 30.65
CA LEU A 229 15.53 -10.93 31.96
C LEU A 229 14.46 -10.03 32.59
N PHE A 230 13.66 -9.30 31.81
CA PHE A 230 12.75 -8.29 32.39
C PHE A 230 11.75 -8.86 33.41
N TYR A 231 11.26 -10.08 33.20
CA TYR A 231 10.28 -10.75 34.08
C TYR A 231 10.89 -11.32 35.37
N HIS A 232 12.21 -11.18 35.56
CA HIS A 232 12.89 -11.38 36.85
C HIS A 232 12.94 -10.10 37.70
N HIS A 233 12.66 -8.92 37.14
CA HIS A 233 12.50 -7.69 37.92
C HIS A 233 11.32 -7.86 38.90
N SER A 234 11.49 -7.40 40.14
CA SER A 234 10.59 -7.72 41.25
C SER A 234 9.13 -7.29 41.03
N LEU A 235 8.88 -6.18 40.32
CA LEU A 235 7.54 -5.79 39.85
C LEU A 235 6.77 -6.87 39.04
N PHE A 236 7.45 -7.88 38.49
CA PHE A 236 6.83 -9.04 37.81
C PHE A 236 6.68 -10.27 38.72
N SER A 237 6.90 -10.14 40.03
CA SER A 237 6.80 -11.24 41.01
C SER A 237 5.40 -11.87 41.02
N GLN A 238 4.36 -11.04 41.06
CA GLN A 238 2.95 -11.41 41.20
C GLN A 238 2.15 -11.37 39.88
N VAL A 239 2.79 -11.00 38.77
CA VAL A 239 2.15 -10.80 37.46
C VAL A 239 1.89 -12.15 36.78
N GLN A 240 0.70 -12.31 36.22
CA GLN A 240 0.31 -13.51 35.46
C GLN A 240 0.46 -13.31 33.95
N TYR A 241 0.01 -12.15 33.44
CA TYR A 241 0.18 -11.77 32.04
C TYR A 241 0.83 -10.39 31.90
N VAL A 242 1.77 -10.26 30.98
CA VAL A 242 2.35 -8.98 30.57
C VAL A 242 1.96 -8.67 29.14
N TRP A 243 1.47 -7.46 28.91
CA TRP A 243 1.34 -6.89 27.56
C TRP A 243 2.46 -5.87 27.38
N ARG A 244 3.42 -6.22 26.53
CA ARG A 244 4.52 -5.33 26.19
C ARG A 244 4.09 -4.34 25.11
N ILE A 245 4.44 -3.08 25.34
CA ILE A 245 4.10 -1.94 24.49
C ILE A 245 5.34 -1.04 24.39
N ASP A 246 5.58 -0.50 23.20
CA ASP A 246 6.72 0.35 22.90
C ASP A 246 6.31 1.84 22.89
N PRO A 247 7.20 2.78 23.29
CA PRO A 247 6.91 4.20 23.21
C PRO A 247 6.75 4.68 21.75
N GLY A 248 5.78 5.56 21.52
CA GLY A 248 5.44 6.10 20.19
C GLY A 248 4.53 5.18 19.36
N MET A 249 3.88 4.21 20.01
CA MET A 249 2.75 3.46 19.46
C MET A 249 1.44 4.22 19.68
N THR A 250 0.51 4.09 18.74
CA THR A 250 -0.87 4.60 18.82
C THR A 250 -1.85 3.48 18.53
N PHE A 251 -3.03 3.52 19.15
CA PHE A 251 -4.09 2.52 19.04
C PHE A 251 -5.32 3.11 18.34
N SER A 252 -5.70 2.48 17.24
CA SER A 252 -6.76 2.97 16.34
C SER A 252 -8.13 2.40 16.66
N CYS A 253 -8.20 1.27 17.35
CA CYS A 253 -9.44 0.53 17.62
C CYS A 253 -9.85 0.58 19.09
N THR A 254 -11.14 0.75 19.35
CA THR A 254 -11.75 0.44 20.66
C THR A 254 -11.83 -1.07 20.79
N MET A 255 -11.18 -1.64 21.79
CA MET A 255 -11.02 -3.10 21.95
C MET A 255 -11.66 -3.61 23.25
N ASP A 256 -11.92 -4.91 23.30
CA ASP A 256 -12.38 -5.60 24.51
C ASP A 256 -11.15 -6.07 25.33
N ASP A 257 -11.31 -6.55 26.57
CA ASP A 257 -10.16 -6.85 27.46
C ASP A 257 -9.31 -8.04 26.93
N PRO A 258 -8.08 -7.82 26.46
CA PRO A 258 -7.28 -8.88 25.88
C PRO A 258 -6.69 -9.81 26.94
N PHE A 259 -6.51 -9.38 28.19
CA PHE A 259 -6.09 -10.27 29.28
C PHE A 259 -7.22 -11.24 29.64
N ALA A 260 -8.47 -10.75 29.66
CA ALA A 260 -9.64 -11.60 29.80
C ALA A 260 -9.78 -12.60 28.63
N THR A 261 -9.55 -12.17 27.39
CA THR A 261 -9.52 -13.07 26.22
C THR A 261 -8.44 -14.17 26.37
N MET A 262 -7.23 -13.81 26.82
CA MET A 262 -6.15 -14.78 27.03
C MET A 262 -6.51 -15.83 28.08
N ILE A 263 -7.03 -15.42 29.25
CA ILE A 263 -7.37 -16.38 30.32
C ILE A 263 -8.58 -17.24 29.97
N ALA A 264 -9.64 -16.65 29.38
CA ALA A 264 -10.87 -17.36 29.05
C ALA A 264 -10.67 -18.45 27.98
N ASN A 265 -9.71 -18.22 27.07
CA ASN A 265 -9.37 -19.16 25.99
C ASN A 265 -8.11 -20.00 26.30
N ASN A 266 -7.61 -19.97 27.55
CA ASN A 266 -6.41 -20.68 28.02
C ASN A 266 -5.18 -20.48 27.12
N LYS A 267 -4.94 -19.24 26.67
CA LYS A 267 -3.88 -18.86 25.73
C LYS A 267 -2.62 -18.44 26.47
N THR A 268 -1.47 -18.88 25.99
CA THR A 268 -0.17 -18.63 26.62
C THR A 268 0.62 -17.52 25.93
N TYR A 269 0.45 -17.35 24.61
CA TYR A 269 1.08 -16.30 23.82
C TYR A 269 0.08 -15.62 22.88
N GLY A 270 0.01 -14.29 22.92
CA GLY A 270 -0.85 -13.46 22.11
C GLY A 270 -0.04 -12.46 21.28
N VAL A 271 -0.36 -12.32 19.99
CA VAL A 271 0.37 -11.48 19.05
C VAL A 271 -0.55 -10.89 17.99
N ALA A 272 -0.24 -9.70 17.48
CA ALA A 272 -1.05 -9.02 16.47
C ALA A 272 -0.33 -8.82 15.12
N ALA A 273 0.97 -9.10 15.01
CA ALA A 273 1.73 -8.92 13.76
C ALA A 273 2.88 -9.93 13.58
N THR A 274 3.19 -10.23 12.32
CA THR A 274 4.34 -11.05 11.89
C THR A 274 5.14 -10.32 10.81
N ARG A 275 6.45 -10.58 10.75
CA ARG A 275 7.34 -10.03 9.72
C ARG A 275 8.47 -11.00 9.41
N ARG A 276 9.10 -10.83 8.26
CA ARG A 276 10.32 -11.56 7.90
C ARG A 276 11.55 -10.71 8.20
N TYR A 277 12.53 -11.31 8.86
CA TYR A 277 13.81 -10.66 9.20
C TYR A 277 14.64 -10.45 7.93
N GLN A 278 15.27 -9.28 7.80
CA GLN A 278 15.96 -8.88 6.58
C GLN A 278 17.41 -9.42 6.50
N GLU A 279 18.12 -9.59 7.63
CA GLU A 279 19.48 -10.15 7.65
C GLU A 279 19.47 -11.69 7.70
N GLN A 280 19.19 -12.34 6.56
CA GLN A 280 19.05 -13.81 6.48
C GLN A 280 20.28 -14.60 6.98
N LYS A 281 21.48 -14.01 6.93
CA LYS A 281 22.71 -14.64 7.45
C LYS A 281 22.77 -14.72 8.98
N SER A 282 22.16 -13.76 9.68
CA SER A 282 22.04 -13.80 11.14
C SER A 282 21.09 -14.94 11.53
N THR A 283 19.94 -15.03 10.86
CA THR A 283 18.92 -16.06 11.13
C THR A 283 19.38 -17.49 10.81
N GLU A 284 20.20 -17.71 9.77
CA GLU A 284 20.85 -19.02 9.52
C GLU A 284 21.74 -19.48 10.68
N LYS A 285 22.54 -18.56 11.25
CA LYS A 285 23.44 -18.87 12.35
C LYS A 285 22.71 -19.02 13.68
N ILE A 286 21.73 -18.15 13.96
CA ILE A 286 20.78 -18.30 15.07
C ILE A 286 20.15 -19.69 14.99
N TRP A 287 19.65 -20.10 13.81
CA TRP A 287 19.07 -21.42 13.61
C TRP A 287 20.06 -22.57 13.81
N LYS A 288 21.33 -22.38 13.46
CA LYS A 288 22.38 -23.36 13.78
C LYS A 288 22.52 -23.54 15.29
N VAL A 289 22.58 -22.46 16.08
CA VAL A 289 22.63 -22.51 17.54
C VAL A 289 21.34 -23.11 18.12
N THR A 290 20.16 -22.72 17.61
CA THR A 290 18.88 -23.30 18.03
C THR A 290 18.82 -24.81 17.77
N LYS A 291 19.31 -25.31 16.62
CA LYS A 291 19.37 -26.76 16.38
C LYS A 291 20.31 -27.46 17.36
N SER A 292 21.50 -26.91 17.61
CA SER A 292 22.41 -27.45 18.62
C SER A 292 21.79 -27.46 20.03
N TYR A 293 20.95 -26.47 20.35
CA TYR A 293 20.12 -26.50 21.56
C TYR A 293 19.07 -27.61 21.52
N MET A 294 18.33 -27.79 20.42
CA MET A 294 17.33 -28.86 20.30
C MET A 294 17.96 -30.26 20.43
N ASP A 295 19.16 -30.46 19.88
CA ASP A 295 19.92 -31.71 19.98
C ASP A 295 20.41 -31.95 21.43
N TYR A 296 20.92 -30.89 22.09
CA TYR A 296 21.27 -30.92 23.52
C TYR A 296 20.04 -31.23 24.40
N ALA A 297 18.91 -30.55 24.16
CA ALA A 297 17.66 -30.72 24.88
C ALA A 297 17.12 -32.17 24.78
N ARG A 298 17.25 -32.83 23.62
CA ARG A 298 16.95 -34.27 23.46
C ARG A 298 17.88 -35.14 24.29
N SER A 299 19.19 -34.84 24.30
CA SER A 299 20.19 -35.63 25.06
C SER A 299 19.97 -35.61 26.58
N ILE A 300 19.28 -34.60 27.12
CA ILE A 300 18.90 -34.49 28.53
C ILE A 300 17.41 -34.80 28.80
N HIS A 301 16.70 -35.44 27.86
CA HIS A 301 15.27 -35.76 27.94
C HIS A 301 14.31 -34.56 28.18
N HIS A 302 14.69 -33.37 27.71
CA HIS A 302 13.88 -32.14 27.76
C HIS A 302 13.54 -31.63 26.35
N GLU A 303 13.15 -32.55 25.47
CA GLU A 303 12.97 -32.27 24.05
C GLU A 303 11.84 -31.28 23.73
N PRO A 304 11.97 -30.47 22.66
CA PRO A 304 10.87 -29.66 22.15
C PRO A 304 9.64 -30.50 21.79
N LEU A 305 8.46 -29.88 21.84
CA LEU A 305 7.22 -30.50 21.40
C LEU A 305 7.30 -30.96 19.94
N ALA A 306 6.53 -32.00 19.59
CA ALA A 306 6.52 -32.55 18.25
C ALA A 306 6.07 -31.49 17.22
N ALA A 307 6.87 -31.29 16.17
CA ALA A 307 6.70 -30.18 15.21
C ALA A 307 5.35 -30.17 14.45
N LYS A 308 4.58 -31.26 14.51
CA LYS A 308 3.20 -31.36 13.97
C LYS A 308 2.15 -30.67 14.85
N ASP A 309 2.43 -30.54 16.15
CA ASP A 309 1.52 -30.01 17.17
C ASP A 309 1.81 -28.53 17.47
N THR A 310 2.89 -27.97 16.89
CA THR A 310 3.34 -26.58 17.05
C THR A 310 3.47 -25.86 15.70
N ILE A 311 3.76 -24.55 15.74
CA ILE A 311 4.04 -23.74 14.55
C ILE A 311 5.42 -24.00 13.91
N MET A 312 6.21 -24.98 14.38
CA MET A 312 7.57 -25.23 13.91
C MET A 312 7.64 -25.45 12.38
N GLN A 313 6.64 -26.12 11.78
CA GLN A 313 6.54 -26.33 10.33
C GLN A 313 6.29 -25.06 9.50
N ALA A 314 5.84 -23.97 10.14
CA ALA A 314 5.71 -22.67 9.50
C ALA A 314 6.99 -21.84 9.63
N VAL A 315 7.64 -21.93 10.80
CA VAL A 315 8.85 -21.18 11.12
C VAL A 315 10.07 -21.77 10.40
N VAL A 316 10.09 -23.08 10.15
CA VAL A 316 11.22 -23.82 9.56
C VAL A 316 10.80 -24.59 8.32
N ASP A 317 11.58 -24.50 7.25
CA ASP A 317 11.41 -25.28 6.01
C ASP A 317 12.58 -26.25 5.76
N GLN A 318 12.57 -26.90 4.59
CA GLN A 318 13.60 -27.85 4.14
C GLN A 318 15.01 -27.25 4.01
N HIS A 319 15.15 -25.92 3.98
CA HIS A 319 16.42 -25.20 3.91
C HIS A 319 16.84 -24.61 5.26
N GLY A 320 15.91 -24.44 6.20
CA GLY A 320 16.18 -24.08 7.59
C GLY A 320 15.19 -23.06 8.14
N TYR A 321 15.64 -22.18 9.03
CA TYR A 321 14.80 -21.11 9.55
C TYR A 321 14.46 -20.11 8.45
N THR A 322 13.17 -19.91 8.23
CA THR A 322 12.60 -19.10 7.15
C THR A 322 12.77 -17.59 7.35
N SER A 323 13.28 -17.18 8.52
CA SER A 323 13.39 -15.78 9.00
C SER A 323 12.05 -15.12 9.36
N CYS A 324 10.92 -15.84 9.28
CA CYS A 324 9.62 -15.39 9.78
C CYS A 324 9.62 -15.28 11.32
N HIS A 325 9.09 -14.19 11.87
CA HIS A 325 8.92 -14.02 13.31
C HIS A 325 7.65 -13.24 13.66
N PHE A 326 7.16 -13.49 14.87
CA PHE A 326 6.23 -12.64 15.59
C PHE A 326 6.90 -11.32 15.95
N TRP A 327 6.19 -10.20 15.73
CA TRP A 327 6.74 -8.87 15.93
C TRP A 327 6.46 -8.39 17.35
N SER A 328 7.46 -8.48 18.22
CA SER A 328 7.37 -8.28 19.68
C SER A 328 7.01 -6.85 20.14
N LEU A 329 6.83 -5.89 19.24
CA LEU A 329 6.20 -4.60 19.58
C LEU A 329 4.73 -4.77 20.04
N PHE A 330 4.10 -5.89 19.67
CA PHE A 330 2.83 -6.32 20.25
C PHE A 330 2.97 -7.78 20.69
N GLU A 331 3.18 -8.00 21.99
CA GLU A 331 3.11 -9.33 22.59
C GLU A 331 2.37 -9.30 23.93
N ILE A 332 1.45 -10.26 24.12
CA ILE A 332 0.79 -10.56 25.39
C ILE A 332 1.25 -11.95 25.83
N LEU A 333 1.85 -12.05 27.00
CA LEU A 333 2.64 -13.20 27.43
C LEU A 333 2.25 -13.66 28.83
N SER A 334 2.06 -14.96 29.00
CA SER A 334 2.08 -15.58 30.32
C SER A 334 3.48 -15.46 30.94
N VAL A 335 3.56 -14.86 32.14
CA VAL A 335 4.81 -14.76 32.91
C VAL A 335 5.26 -16.14 33.41
N ASP A 336 4.34 -17.08 33.64
CA ASP A 336 4.66 -18.45 34.01
C ASP A 336 5.38 -19.19 32.87
N PHE A 337 5.01 -18.93 31.60
CA PHE A 337 5.76 -19.43 30.45
C PHE A 337 7.16 -18.82 30.35
N LEU A 338 7.29 -17.51 30.61
CA LEU A 338 8.59 -16.84 30.66
C LEU A 338 9.48 -17.35 31.81
N LYS A 339 8.90 -17.74 32.94
CA LYS A 339 9.63 -18.34 34.07
C LYS A 339 9.76 -19.87 33.98
N SER A 340 9.29 -20.48 32.88
CA SER A 340 9.31 -21.94 32.73
C SER A 340 10.72 -22.49 32.51
N ALA A 341 11.03 -23.62 33.14
CA ALA A 341 12.35 -24.25 33.02
C ALA A 341 12.78 -24.60 31.57
N PRO A 342 11.88 -24.91 30.61
CA PRO A 342 12.27 -25.05 29.20
C PRO A 342 12.68 -23.72 28.55
N GLN A 343 11.98 -22.61 28.88
CA GLN A 343 12.31 -21.30 28.36
C GLN A 343 13.64 -20.78 28.94
N GLN A 344 13.85 -20.94 30.25
CA GLN A 344 15.06 -20.46 30.93
C GLN A 344 16.30 -21.17 30.38
N ARG A 345 16.27 -22.51 30.27
CA ARG A 345 17.37 -23.27 29.64
C ARG A 345 17.62 -22.86 28.19
N PHE A 346 16.59 -22.51 27.43
CA PHE A 346 16.77 -21.99 26.07
C PHE A 346 17.42 -20.60 26.09
N PHE A 347 16.99 -19.70 26.97
CA PHE A 347 17.62 -18.39 27.13
C PHE A 347 19.09 -18.52 27.52
N GLU A 348 19.38 -19.25 28.60
CA GLU A 348 20.72 -19.55 29.10
C GLU A 348 21.62 -20.12 28.01
N TYR A 349 21.15 -21.12 27.26
CA TYR A 349 21.94 -21.72 26.18
C TYR A 349 22.24 -20.71 25.06
N MET A 350 21.25 -19.92 24.63
CA MET A 350 21.46 -18.91 23.59
C MET A 350 22.37 -17.78 24.08
N ASP A 351 22.30 -17.40 25.36
CA ASP A 351 23.15 -16.39 25.98
C ASP A 351 24.59 -16.88 26.17
N HIS A 352 24.79 -18.12 26.64
CA HIS A 352 26.12 -18.77 26.74
C HIS A 352 26.81 -18.96 25.38
N ASN A 353 26.04 -19.27 24.33
CA ASN A 353 26.56 -19.29 22.96
C ASN A 353 26.73 -17.87 22.35
N GLY A 354 26.34 -16.82 23.08
CA GLY A 354 26.46 -15.43 22.68
C GLY A 354 25.58 -15.03 21.50
N ALA A 355 24.45 -15.71 21.28
CA ALA A 355 23.58 -15.47 20.13
C ALA A 355 23.04 -14.02 20.09
N PHE A 356 22.74 -13.43 21.25
CA PHE A 356 22.30 -12.03 21.39
C PHE A 356 23.36 -11.04 20.87
N PHE A 357 24.64 -11.29 21.15
CA PHE A 357 25.72 -10.32 20.89
C PHE A 357 26.54 -10.61 19.63
N TYR A 358 26.75 -11.89 19.27
CA TYR A 358 27.51 -12.26 18.08
C TYR A 358 26.64 -12.35 16.83
N GLU A 359 25.40 -12.81 16.99
CA GLU A 359 24.49 -13.10 15.88
C GLU A 359 23.26 -12.19 15.82
N LYS A 360 23.21 -11.15 16.67
CA LYS A 360 22.12 -10.18 16.78
C LYS A 360 20.74 -10.83 16.99
N LEU A 361 20.66 -11.86 17.83
CA LEU A 361 19.39 -12.48 18.16
C LEU A 361 18.43 -11.44 18.77
N THR A 362 17.40 -11.06 18.03
CA THR A 362 16.36 -10.17 18.53
C THR A 362 15.38 -10.93 19.41
N ASP A 363 14.75 -10.20 20.33
CA ASP A 363 13.66 -10.68 21.18
C ASP A 363 12.48 -11.23 20.37
N SER A 364 12.11 -10.59 19.24
CA SER A 364 11.11 -11.12 18.30
C SER A 364 11.46 -12.53 17.77
N VAL A 365 12.71 -12.74 17.34
CA VAL A 365 13.16 -14.03 16.78
C VAL A 365 13.32 -15.07 17.89
N TYR A 366 13.89 -14.68 19.03
CA TYR A 366 14.01 -15.52 20.22
C TYR A 366 12.63 -16.00 20.70
N ARG A 367 11.66 -15.08 20.83
CA ARG A 367 10.30 -15.39 21.25
C ARG A 367 9.62 -16.36 20.28
N THR A 368 9.74 -16.11 18.98
CA THR A 368 9.19 -17.02 17.95
C THR A 368 9.77 -18.42 18.06
N MET A 369 11.09 -18.55 18.26
CA MET A 369 11.74 -19.85 18.45
C MET A 369 11.26 -20.57 19.71
N ALA A 370 11.17 -19.85 20.84
CA ALA A 370 10.69 -20.41 22.10
C ALA A 370 9.22 -20.90 21.99
N VAL A 371 8.35 -20.08 21.38
CA VAL A 371 6.95 -20.41 21.11
C VAL A 371 6.83 -21.63 20.19
N ALA A 372 7.61 -21.67 19.09
CA ALA A 372 7.59 -22.79 18.14
C ALA A 372 8.09 -24.13 18.73
N MET A 373 8.96 -24.09 19.75
CA MET A 373 9.48 -25.29 20.43
C MET A 373 8.60 -25.77 21.58
N TYR A 374 7.95 -24.86 22.31
CA TYR A 374 7.37 -25.17 23.62
C TYR A 374 5.87 -24.87 23.79
N LEU A 375 5.23 -24.23 22.81
CA LEU A 375 3.78 -24.05 22.80
C LEU A 375 3.16 -24.83 21.65
N LYS A 376 2.04 -25.49 21.94
CA LYS A 376 1.15 -26.02 20.90
C LYS A 376 0.47 -24.86 20.16
N THR A 377 0.05 -25.11 18.93
CA THR A 377 -0.59 -24.08 18.08
C THR A 377 -1.89 -23.52 18.70
N ASP A 378 -2.63 -24.33 19.46
CA ASP A 378 -3.85 -23.91 20.17
C ASP A 378 -3.59 -23.01 21.39
N GLN A 379 -2.37 -22.98 21.93
CA GLN A 379 -1.96 -22.07 23.02
C GLN A 379 -1.59 -20.66 22.52
N ILE A 380 -1.59 -20.45 21.20
CA ILE A 380 -1.28 -19.16 20.56
C ILE A 380 -2.59 -18.46 20.16
N TYR A 381 -2.64 -17.14 20.34
CA TYR A 381 -3.73 -16.28 19.90
C TYR A 381 -3.24 -15.19 18.95
N PHE A 382 -4.00 -14.92 17.88
CA PHE A 382 -3.73 -13.83 16.96
C PHE A 382 -4.77 -12.73 17.13
N PHE A 383 -4.36 -11.59 17.68
CA PHE A 383 -5.19 -10.41 17.92
C PHE A 383 -5.40 -9.62 16.63
N ASN A 384 -6.31 -10.10 15.78
CA ASN A 384 -6.69 -9.41 14.54
C ASN A 384 -7.47 -8.13 14.84
N GLU A 385 -8.26 -8.12 15.91
CA GLU A 385 -9.18 -7.05 16.32
C GLU A 385 -8.52 -5.80 16.93
N ILE A 386 -7.22 -5.86 17.25
CA ILE A 386 -6.49 -4.76 17.90
C ILE A 386 -5.64 -4.00 16.88
N GLY A 387 -6.16 -2.89 16.37
CA GLY A 387 -5.41 -2.00 15.48
C GLY A 387 -4.42 -1.10 16.22
N PHE A 388 -3.18 -1.04 15.73
CA PHE A 388 -2.09 -0.22 16.27
C PHE A 388 -1.11 0.26 15.19
N LYS A 389 -0.45 1.39 15.42
CA LYS A 389 0.56 1.97 14.52
C LYS A 389 1.76 2.51 15.31
N LYS A 390 2.97 2.26 14.83
CA LYS A 390 4.21 2.94 15.24
C LYS A 390 4.80 3.63 14.02
N GLU A 391 4.84 4.96 14.02
CA GLU A 391 5.13 5.77 12.83
C GLU A 391 6.50 5.41 12.21
N GLY A 392 6.53 5.11 10.91
CA GLY A 392 7.73 4.67 10.20
C GLY A 392 8.23 3.25 10.49
N PHE A 393 7.56 2.47 11.37
CA PHE A 393 7.99 1.10 11.74
C PHE A 393 6.99 0.00 11.34
N ILE A 394 5.73 0.13 11.76
CA ILE A 394 4.67 -0.85 11.50
C ILE A 394 3.29 -0.22 11.65
N SER A 395 2.31 -0.73 10.90
CA SER A 395 0.90 -0.43 11.05
C SER A 395 0.11 -1.73 10.88
N HIS A 396 -0.83 -1.97 11.79
CA HIS A 396 -1.76 -3.09 11.77
C HIS A 396 -3.18 -2.57 12.04
N CYS A 397 -4.12 -3.02 11.24
CA CYS A 397 -5.52 -2.60 11.23
C CYS A 397 -6.37 -3.83 10.97
N PRO A 398 -7.46 -4.08 11.73
CA PRO A 398 -8.22 -5.31 11.66
C PRO A 398 -8.78 -5.59 10.27
N LEU A 399 -8.68 -6.85 9.83
CA LEU A 399 -9.06 -7.25 8.49
C LEU A 399 -10.57 -7.51 8.32
N HIS A 400 -11.31 -7.77 9.40
CA HIS A 400 -12.76 -8.01 9.34
C HIS A 400 -13.57 -6.73 9.56
N VAL A 401 -14.62 -6.55 8.75
CA VAL A 401 -15.53 -5.39 8.74
C VAL A 401 -16.18 -5.14 10.11
N ASN A 402 -16.52 -6.20 10.86
CA ASN A 402 -17.12 -6.08 12.19
C ASN A 402 -16.19 -5.43 13.22
N HIS A 403 -14.87 -5.60 13.08
CA HIS A 403 -13.89 -4.92 13.93
C HIS A 403 -13.63 -3.49 13.44
N MET A 404 -13.67 -3.24 12.12
CA MET A 404 -13.50 -1.91 11.54
C MET A 404 -14.50 -0.87 12.05
N GLN A 405 -15.72 -1.26 12.42
CA GLN A 405 -16.69 -0.36 13.06
C GLN A 405 -16.19 0.25 14.38
N LYS A 406 -15.24 -0.41 15.07
CA LYS A 406 -14.60 0.07 16.30
C LYS A 406 -13.29 0.83 16.02
N CYS A 407 -12.85 1.00 14.76
CA CYS A 407 -11.51 1.42 14.38
C CYS A 407 -11.46 2.70 13.53
N ALA A 408 -10.37 3.45 13.70
CA ALA A 408 -10.05 4.66 12.92
C ALA A 408 -8.81 4.52 12.01
N CYS A 409 -8.32 3.29 11.79
CA CYS A 409 -7.19 3.01 10.89
C CYS A 409 -7.65 2.69 9.47
N ASP A 410 -6.74 2.86 8.51
CA ASP A 410 -6.93 2.40 7.13
C ASP A 410 -6.25 1.04 6.93
N ILE A 411 -6.97 0.07 6.37
CA ILE A 411 -6.46 -1.25 6.00
C ILE A 411 -5.37 -1.12 4.92
N GLN A 412 -5.46 -0.13 4.02
CA GLN A 412 -4.42 0.14 3.01
C GLN A 412 -3.15 0.72 3.64
N GLY A 413 -3.25 1.25 4.85
CA GLY A 413 -2.13 1.73 5.65
C GLY A 413 -1.38 0.63 6.40
N ASN A 414 -1.79 -0.65 6.33
CA ASN A 414 -1.04 -1.77 6.89
C ASN A 414 0.31 -1.93 6.16
N ASP A 415 1.39 -2.24 6.89
CA ASP A 415 2.74 -2.34 6.29
C ASP A 415 2.73 -3.38 5.15
N PRO A 416 3.02 -3.00 3.88
CA PRO A 416 2.95 -3.92 2.74
C PRO A 416 3.99 -5.05 2.80
N ASN A 417 4.93 -5.01 3.74
CA ASN A 417 5.86 -6.10 4.03
C ASN A 417 5.28 -7.15 5.00
N THR A 418 4.14 -6.86 5.65
CA THR A 418 3.34 -7.90 6.28
C THR A 418 2.64 -8.68 5.18
N VAL A 419 3.17 -9.87 4.90
CA VAL A 419 2.60 -10.80 3.91
C VAL A 419 1.16 -11.19 4.30
N SER A 420 0.72 -10.92 5.53
CA SER A 420 -0.68 -10.98 5.95
C SER A 420 -1.59 -10.10 5.10
N VAL A 421 -1.16 -8.91 4.63
CA VAL A 421 -1.97 -8.11 3.71
C VAL A 421 -2.06 -8.81 2.36
N SER A 422 -0.94 -9.22 1.76
CA SER A 422 -0.98 -9.92 0.46
C SER A 422 -1.74 -11.25 0.53
N VAL A 423 -1.61 -12.01 1.62
CA VAL A 423 -2.29 -13.30 1.79
C VAL A 423 -3.75 -13.10 2.18
N ALA A 424 -4.13 -12.16 3.04
CA ALA A 424 -5.53 -11.82 3.29
C ALA A 424 -6.20 -11.27 2.02
N THR A 425 -5.53 -10.43 1.24
CA THR A 425 -6.01 -10.01 -0.10
C THR A 425 -6.03 -11.16 -1.12
N LEU A 426 -5.49 -12.35 -0.81
CA LEU A 426 -5.58 -13.57 -1.61
C LEU A 426 -6.46 -14.69 -0.98
N THR A 427 -6.81 -14.63 0.30
CA THR A 427 -7.57 -15.67 1.03
C THR A 427 -8.85 -15.16 1.70
N THR A 428 -8.92 -13.90 2.13
CA THR A 428 -10.16 -13.28 2.63
C THR A 428 -11.14 -12.96 1.49
N TYR A 429 -10.69 -13.00 0.23
CA TYR A 429 -11.55 -13.09 -0.96
C TYR A 429 -11.89 -14.53 -1.36
N ASN A 430 -11.95 -15.44 -0.38
CA ASN A 430 -12.40 -16.82 -0.57
C ASN A 430 -13.11 -17.39 0.67
N ILE A 431 -13.51 -16.51 1.60
CA ILE A 431 -14.12 -16.87 2.89
C ILE A 431 -15.39 -16.02 3.10
N GLU A 432 -16.46 -16.71 3.50
CA GLU A 432 -17.77 -16.20 3.96
C GLU A 432 -18.86 -15.83 2.93
N TYR A 433 -18.57 -15.28 1.74
CA TYR A 433 -19.61 -15.04 0.72
C TYR A 433 -19.14 -15.28 -0.72
N GLY A 434 -19.26 -16.53 -1.20
CA GLY A 434 -19.40 -16.89 -2.63
C GLY A 434 -18.36 -16.37 -3.62
N THR A 435 -17.26 -15.77 -3.17
CA THR A 435 -16.29 -15.08 -4.02
C THR A 435 -15.55 -16.12 -4.85
N PRO A 436 -15.55 -15.99 -6.20
CA PRO A 436 -14.93 -16.98 -7.05
C PRO A 436 -13.41 -16.93 -6.84
N PRO A 437 -12.73 -18.08 -6.84
CA PRO A 437 -11.28 -18.08 -6.90
C PRO A 437 -10.84 -17.30 -8.13
N PHE A 438 -9.85 -16.41 -7.96
CA PHE A 438 -9.27 -15.55 -9.00
C PHE A 438 -9.42 -16.15 -10.40
N THR A 439 -10.26 -15.55 -11.25
CA THR A 439 -10.57 -16.12 -12.56
C THR A 439 -9.30 -16.23 -13.39
N HIS A 440 -8.81 -17.47 -13.49
CA HIS A 440 -7.67 -17.93 -14.27
C HIS A 440 -6.33 -17.19 -14.03
N LEU A 441 -5.37 -17.87 -13.39
CA LEU A 441 -3.96 -17.48 -13.35
C LEU A 441 -3.39 -17.08 -14.73
N SER A 442 -3.87 -17.69 -15.82
CA SER A 442 -3.50 -17.36 -17.19
C SER A 442 -3.90 -15.93 -17.61
N ARG A 443 -4.96 -15.34 -17.05
CA ARG A 443 -5.36 -13.94 -17.30
C ARG A 443 -4.38 -12.96 -16.66
N VAL A 444 -3.96 -13.20 -15.41
CA VAL A 444 -2.93 -12.41 -14.73
C VAL A 444 -1.59 -12.49 -15.47
N ILE A 445 -1.20 -13.70 -15.90
CA ILE A 445 -0.01 -13.90 -16.75
C ILE A 445 -0.16 -13.16 -18.09
N GLY A 446 -1.33 -13.22 -18.72
CA GLY A 446 -1.63 -12.55 -19.99
C GLY A 446 -1.55 -11.03 -19.91
N GLN A 447 -2.21 -10.39 -18.93
CA GLN A 447 -2.16 -8.95 -18.70
C GLN A 447 -0.74 -8.47 -18.35
N SER A 448 0.00 -9.25 -17.57
CA SER A 448 1.41 -8.99 -17.29
C SER A 448 2.28 -9.09 -18.54
N ALA A 449 2.09 -10.12 -19.38
CA ALA A 449 2.81 -10.27 -20.64
C ALA A 449 2.50 -9.13 -21.63
N GLN A 450 1.24 -8.71 -21.73
CA GLN A 450 0.80 -7.56 -22.53
C GLN A 450 1.44 -6.25 -22.07
N SER A 451 1.46 -6.00 -20.75
CA SER A 451 2.11 -4.82 -20.16
C SER A 451 3.62 -4.81 -20.42
N ASN A 452 4.29 -5.95 -20.25
CA ASN A 452 5.72 -6.10 -20.55
C ASN A 452 6.02 -5.96 -22.06
N LEU A 453 5.11 -6.38 -22.94
CA LEU A 453 5.24 -6.19 -24.39
C LEU A 453 5.18 -4.70 -24.76
N ILE A 454 4.28 -3.92 -24.15
CA ILE A 454 4.22 -2.46 -24.33
C ILE A 454 5.56 -1.82 -23.96
N VAL A 455 6.10 -2.15 -22.77
CA VAL A 455 7.43 -1.67 -22.33
C VAL A 455 8.53 -2.07 -23.32
N LEU A 456 8.54 -3.32 -23.76
CA LEU A 456 9.53 -3.84 -24.71
C LEU A 456 9.50 -3.08 -26.05
N VAL A 457 8.32 -2.83 -26.62
CA VAL A 457 8.17 -2.07 -27.86
C VAL A 457 8.68 -0.63 -27.69
N CYS A 458 8.34 0.03 -26.59
CA CYS A 458 8.85 1.38 -26.29
C CYS A 458 10.38 1.40 -26.22
N VAL A 459 10.99 0.46 -25.47
CA VAL A 459 12.46 0.35 -25.35
C VAL A 459 13.12 0.04 -26.70
N VAL A 460 12.53 -0.81 -27.54
CA VAL A 460 13.07 -1.09 -28.88
C VAL A 460 13.05 0.16 -29.75
N LEU A 461 11.96 0.93 -29.75
CA LEU A 461 11.85 2.18 -30.51
C LEU A 461 12.85 3.24 -30.00
N ASP A 462 13.03 3.38 -28.68
CA ASP A 462 14.07 4.22 -28.09
C ASP A 462 15.47 3.84 -28.59
N ARG A 463 15.84 2.56 -28.50
CA ARG A 463 17.16 2.07 -28.96
C ARG A 463 17.39 2.27 -30.46
N LEU A 464 16.32 2.34 -31.26
CA LEU A 464 16.39 2.71 -32.68
C LEU A 464 16.53 4.23 -32.86
N SER A 465 15.88 5.04 -32.02
CA SER A 465 16.00 6.50 -32.01
C SER A 465 17.43 6.98 -31.75
N LEU A 466 18.21 6.24 -30.95
CA LEU A 466 19.64 6.51 -30.69
C LEU A 466 20.52 6.48 -31.95
N ARG A 467 20.03 5.94 -33.08
CA ARG A 467 20.71 6.00 -34.39
C ARG A 467 20.54 7.36 -35.09
N THR A 468 19.72 8.25 -34.54
CA THR A 468 19.44 9.58 -35.10
C THR A 468 20.26 10.66 -34.40
N ASN A 469 20.74 11.63 -35.17
CA ASN A 469 21.52 12.75 -34.63
C ASN A 469 20.62 13.81 -33.93
N ASN A 470 19.31 13.79 -34.18
CA ASN A 470 18.37 14.76 -33.61
C ASN A 470 18.03 14.44 -32.14
N VAL A 471 18.37 15.35 -31.23
CA VAL A 471 18.10 15.23 -29.78
C VAL A 471 16.60 15.08 -29.50
N TRP A 472 15.75 15.84 -30.21
CA TRP A 472 14.30 15.79 -30.02
C TRP A 472 13.70 14.44 -30.42
N THR A 473 14.23 13.78 -31.46
CA THR A 473 13.80 12.43 -31.84
C THR A 473 14.14 11.42 -30.75
N ARG A 474 15.32 11.51 -30.13
CA ARG A 474 15.71 10.62 -29.03
C ARG A 474 14.86 10.84 -27.77
N VAL A 475 14.47 12.08 -27.49
CA VAL A 475 13.66 12.41 -26.31
C VAL A 475 12.18 12.08 -26.50
N LEU A 476 11.60 12.27 -27.70
CA LEU A 476 10.16 12.16 -27.94
C LEU A 476 9.68 10.77 -28.38
N VAL A 477 10.53 9.92 -28.98
CA VAL A 477 10.09 8.60 -29.48
C VAL A 477 9.53 7.71 -28.37
N PHE A 478 10.20 7.62 -27.21
CA PHE A 478 9.73 6.76 -26.12
C PHE A 478 8.44 7.29 -25.44
N PRO A 479 8.32 8.58 -25.03
CA PRO A 479 7.06 9.11 -24.50
C PRO A 479 5.89 9.01 -25.49
N CYS A 480 6.10 9.32 -26.78
CA CYS A 480 5.05 9.16 -27.79
C CYS A 480 4.63 7.70 -27.93
N ALA A 481 5.57 6.75 -28.03
CA ALA A 481 5.26 5.34 -28.14
C ALA A 481 4.52 4.82 -26.90
N TRP A 482 4.96 5.24 -25.71
CA TRP A 482 4.35 4.91 -24.43
C TRP A 482 2.89 5.36 -24.36
N THR A 483 2.65 6.67 -24.51
CA THR A 483 1.29 7.24 -24.48
C THR A 483 0.40 6.64 -25.56
N SER A 484 0.94 6.35 -26.75
CA SER A 484 0.20 5.67 -27.83
C SER A 484 -0.28 4.28 -27.41
N LEU A 485 0.63 3.46 -26.90
CA LEU A 485 0.34 2.06 -26.58
C LEU A 485 -0.56 1.93 -25.35
N TRP A 486 -0.36 2.75 -24.31
CA TRP A 486 -1.24 2.75 -23.13
C TRP A 486 -2.64 3.30 -23.45
N TYR A 487 -2.75 4.33 -24.28
CA TYR A 487 -4.04 4.81 -24.77
C TYR A 487 -4.80 3.74 -25.57
N ILE A 488 -4.10 2.99 -26.44
CA ILE A 488 -4.69 1.85 -27.17
C ILE A 488 -5.06 0.71 -26.20
N ASN A 489 -4.22 0.42 -25.21
CA ASN A 489 -4.41 -0.65 -24.22
C ASN A 489 -5.72 -0.49 -23.42
N GLY A 490 -6.14 0.75 -23.15
CA GLY A 490 -7.40 1.06 -22.48
C GLY A 490 -8.65 0.54 -23.21
N TYR A 491 -8.60 0.36 -24.54
CA TYR A 491 -9.71 -0.23 -25.32
C TYR A 491 -9.74 -1.77 -25.30
N TRP A 492 -8.69 -2.43 -24.78
CA TRP A 492 -8.50 -3.88 -24.85
C TRP A 492 -8.55 -4.56 -23.46
N GLY A 493 -9.27 -3.96 -22.51
CA GLY A 493 -9.39 -4.49 -21.12
C GLY A 493 -8.27 -4.04 -20.17
N GLY A 494 -7.46 -3.04 -20.54
CA GLY A 494 -6.41 -2.50 -19.67
C GLY A 494 -6.98 -1.72 -18.47
N GLN A 495 -7.16 -2.37 -17.32
CA GLN A 495 -7.74 -1.75 -16.11
C GLN A 495 -6.76 -0.96 -15.23
N SER A 496 -5.49 -0.82 -15.63
CA SER A 496 -4.49 -0.04 -14.90
C SER A 496 -3.61 0.77 -15.85
N GLY A 497 -3.20 1.95 -15.38
CA GLY A 497 -2.26 2.85 -16.06
C GLY A 497 -1.26 3.41 -15.06
N TYR A 498 -0.04 3.70 -15.52
CA TYR A 498 1.06 4.14 -14.64
C TYR A 498 0.78 5.47 -13.94
N SER A 499 -0.16 6.26 -14.46
CA SER A 499 -0.64 7.51 -13.86
C SER A 499 -1.41 7.34 -12.54
N ASN A 500 -1.91 6.14 -12.21
CA ASN A 500 -2.69 5.89 -10.99
C ASN A 500 -1.93 6.25 -9.70
N GLY A 501 -0.65 5.88 -9.58
CA GLY A 501 0.16 6.17 -8.39
C GLY A 501 0.48 7.66 -8.15
N ILE A 502 0.00 8.55 -9.02
CA ILE A 502 0.14 10.01 -8.95
C ILE A 502 -1.24 10.69 -8.79
N SER A 503 -2.34 9.92 -8.74
CA SER A 503 -3.69 10.45 -8.46
C SER A 503 -3.88 10.97 -7.03
N ASP A 504 -2.88 10.85 -6.16
CA ASP A 504 -2.86 11.46 -4.83
C ASP A 504 -1.97 12.73 -4.79
N TRP A 505 -1.27 13.06 -5.88
CA TRP A 505 -0.37 14.21 -5.98
C TRP A 505 -1.12 15.38 -6.61
N ALA A 506 -1.68 16.25 -5.77
CA ALA A 506 -2.58 17.33 -6.17
C ALA A 506 -2.07 18.20 -7.33
N GLU A 507 -0.78 18.55 -7.37
CA GLU A 507 -0.22 19.42 -8.40
C GLU A 507 -0.10 18.71 -9.77
N TRP A 508 0.09 17.39 -9.77
CA TRP A 508 0.26 16.58 -10.97
C TRP A 508 -1.05 16.09 -11.54
N ALA A 509 -1.96 15.62 -10.69
CA ALA A 509 -3.27 15.15 -11.14
C ALA A 509 -4.07 16.26 -11.82
N GLN A 510 -3.97 17.51 -11.36
CA GLN A 510 -4.65 18.66 -11.99
C GLN A 510 -4.18 18.94 -13.44
N LEU A 511 -3.13 18.27 -13.95
CA LEU A 511 -2.76 18.35 -15.37
C LEU A 511 -3.72 17.61 -16.30
N VAL A 512 -4.56 16.69 -15.79
CA VAL A 512 -5.51 15.97 -16.65
C VAL A 512 -6.65 16.89 -17.13
N ASP A 513 -6.91 18.02 -16.46
CA ASP A 513 -7.69 19.15 -17.00
C ASP A 513 -7.10 19.64 -18.34
N LEU A 514 -5.78 19.75 -18.44
CA LEU A 514 -5.13 20.31 -19.63
C LEU A 514 -5.23 19.39 -20.85
N GLY A 515 -4.90 18.11 -20.70
CA GLY A 515 -4.71 17.19 -21.83
C GLY A 515 -5.15 15.76 -21.58
N GLY A 516 -5.96 15.55 -20.56
CA GLY A 516 -6.39 14.23 -20.10
C GLY A 516 -5.27 13.40 -19.51
N ARG A 517 -5.63 12.19 -19.09
CA ARG A 517 -4.68 11.22 -18.51
C ARG A 517 -3.49 10.91 -19.41
N ALA A 518 -3.71 10.88 -20.73
CA ALA A 518 -2.67 10.64 -21.73
C ALA A 518 -1.55 11.70 -21.71
N PHE A 519 -1.88 12.96 -21.40
CA PHE A 519 -0.91 14.04 -21.26
C PHE A 519 -0.08 13.91 -19.98
N LEU A 520 -0.72 13.53 -18.86
CA LEU A 520 -0.01 13.23 -17.62
C LEU A 520 1.03 12.12 -17.82
N GLU A 521 0.64 11.01 -18.45
CA GLU A 521 1.56 9.91 -18.76
C GLU A 521 2.69 10.33 -19.71
N PHE A 522 2.39 11.15 -20.71
CA PHE A 522 3.41 11.70 -21.61
C PHE A 522 4.46 12.51 -20.86
N ILE A 523 4.06 13.42 -19.95
CA ILE A 523 4.99 14.27 -19.18
C ILE A 523 5.83 13.42 -18.22
N MET A 524 5.21 12.51 -17.47
CA MET A 524 5.91 11.62 -16.54
C MET A 524 7.06 10.88 -17.22
N VAL A 525 6.80 10.36 -18.43
CA VAL A 525 7.77 9.58 -19.19
C VAL A 525 8.79 10.46 -19.93
N LEU A 526 8.40 11.67 -20.35
CA LEU A 526 9.29 12.67 -20.94
C LEU A 526 10.43 13.07 -19.99
N PHE A 527 10.24 13.01 -18.67
CA PHE A 527 11.30 13.25 -17.70
C PHE A 527 12.49 12.29 -17.92
N ALA A 528 12.19 11.00 -17.98
CA ALA A 528 13.19 9.94 -18.03
C ALA A 528 14.07 10.06 -19.29
N THR A 529 13.47 10.37 -20.44
CA THR A 529 14.24 10.55 -21.68
C THR A 529 14.98 11.89 -21.74
N CYS A 530 14.41 12.98 -21.20
CA CYS A 530 15.13 14.25 -21.06
C CYS A 530 16.42 14.12 -20.23
N LEU A 531 16.38 13.32 -19.15
CA LEU A 531 17.51 13.13 -18.24
C LEU A 531 18.69 12.37 -18.88
N LEU A 532 18.43 11.50 -19.88
CA LEU A 532 19.47 10.82 -20.65
C LEU A 532 20.34 11.80 -21.46
N GLU A 533 19.79 12.96 -21.82
CA GLU A 533 20.49 14.04 -22.53
C GLU A 533 21.11 15.11 -21.58
N HIS A 534 21.31 14.80 -20.29
CA HIS A 534 21.95 15.74 -19.37
C HIS A 534 23.40 16.09 -19.77
N GLN A 535 24.13 15.18 -20.43
CA GLN A 535 25.54 15.43 -20.81
C GLN A 535 25.66 16.49 -21.92
N SER A 536 24.76 16.45 -22.91
CA SER A 536 24.64 17.45 -23.98
C SER A 536 24.19 18.81 -23.43
N TRP A 537 23.31 18.81 -22.42
CA TRP A 537 22.93 20.02 -21.69
C TRP A 537 24.08 20.62 -20.88
N MET A 538 24.77 19.81 -20.07
CA MET A 538 25.92 20.24 -19.28
C MET A 538 27.07 20.75 -20.15
N ALA A 539 27.29 20.16 -21.33
CA ALA A 539 28.27 20.65 -22.29
C ALA A 539 27.94 22.06 -22.81
N LEU A 540 26.65 22.42 -22.98
CA LEU A 540 26.21 23.78 -23.34
C LEU A 540 26.35 24.77 -22.17
N PHE A 541 26.12 24.31 -20.94
CA PHE A 541 26.24 25.12 -19.72
C PHE A 541 27.71 25.42 -19.35
N LEU A 542 28.60 24.44 -19.49
CA LEU A 542 30.01 24.50 -19.08
C LEU A 542 30.97 25.11 -20.11
N VAL A 543 30.49 25.65 -21.25
CA VAL A 543 31.34 26.39 -22.23
C VAL A 543 32.06 27.60 -21.58
N LYS A 544 31.61 28.02 -20.39
CA LYS A 544 32.31 28.95 -19.49
C LYS A 544 33.46 28.26 -18.73
N SER A 545 34.59 27.97 -19.39
CA SER A 545 35.97 27.96 -18.82
C SER A 545 36.98 27.15 -19.64
N SER A 546 37.25 27.57 -20.88
CA SER A 546 38.56 27.33 -21.50
C SER A 546 39.11 28.64 -22.04
N ARG A 547 40.24 29.10 -21.48
CA ARG A 547 40.92 30.31 -21.95
C ARG A 547 41.59 30.03 -23.30
N ARG A 548 41.59 31.04 -24.18
CA ARG A 548 42.28 31.14 -25.49
C ARG A 548 41.49 30.61 -26.71
N THR A 549 40.55 31.42 -27.18
CA THR A 549 40.65 32.11 -28.50
C THR A 549 39.47 33.07 -28.66
N PRO A 550 39.66 34.31 -29.17
CA PRO A 550 38.56 35.21 -29.48
C PRO A 550 38.01 34.89 -30.89
N SER A 551 37.30 33.77 -31.02
CA SER A 551 36.35 33.60 -32.13
C SER A 551 34.96 34.01 -31.65
N ASN A 552 34.20 34.69 -32.51
CA ASN A 552 32.86 35.18 -32.22
C ASN A 552 31.82 34.02 -32.17
N VAL A 553 32.02 33.06 -31.26
CA VAL A 553 30.99 32.08 -30.88
C VAL A 553 29.92 32.83 -30.10
N ASN A 554 28.99 33.39 -30.87
CA ASN A 554 28.01 34.39 -30.47
C ASN A 554 27.28 33.96 -29.19
N ARG A 555 27.53 34.67 -28.07
CA ARG A 555 27.07 34.26 -26.72
C ARG A 555 25.56 34.05 -26.64
N SER A 556 24.80 34.77 -27.48
CA SER A 556 23.37 34.61 -27.71
C SER A 556 22.98 33.22 -28.24
N THR A 557 23.73 32.64 -29.19
CA THR A 557 23.36 31.36 -29.81
C THR A 557 23.52 30.17 -28.87
N ASN A 558 24.49 30.20 -27.96
CA ASN A 558 24.63 29.15 -26.93
C ASN A 558 23.55 29.26 -25.86
N VAL A 559 23.14 30.46 -25.43
CA VAL A 559 21.98 30.66 -24.55
C VAL A 559 20.69 30.18 -25.22
N MET A 560 20.48 30.53 -26.49
CA MET A 560 19.32 30.08 -27.26
C MET A 560 19.29 28.55 -27.45
N ARG A 561 20.45 27.91 -27.65
CA ARG A 561 20.58 26.43 -27.70
C ARG A 561 20.31 25.77 -26.35
N LEU A 562 20.75 26.39 -25.25
CA LEU A 562 20.48 25.91 -23.90
C LEU A 562 18.97 25.98 -23.59
N LEU A 563 18.33 27.12 -23.83
CA LEU A 563 16.88 27.30 -23.63
C LEU A 563 16.04 26.37 -24.51
N LYS A 564 16.48 26.09 -25.74
CA LYS A 564 15.84 25.12 -26.66
C LYS A 564 16.28 23.66 -26.44
N HIS A 565 17.05 23.36 -25.41
CA HIS A 565 17.44 21.99 -25.09
C HIS A 565 16.28 21.26 -24.42
N PRO A 566 15.98 19.99 -24.75
CA PRO A 566 14.83 19.27 -24.17
C PRO A 566 14.79 19.29 -22.65
N LEU A 567 15.94 19.11 -21.98
CA LEU A 567 16.01 19.19 -20.51
C LEU A 567 15.64 20.58 -19.96
N SER A 568 16.01 21.68 -20.62
CA SER A 568 15.59 23.02 -20.19
C SER A 568 14.11 23.29 -20.45
N VAL A 569 13.58 22.81 -21.58
CA VAL A 569 12.14 22.88 -21.88
C VAL A 569 11.34 22.06 -20.86
N TYR A 570 11.83 20.88 -20.48
CA TYR A 570 11.22 20.04 -19.45
C TYR A 570 11.29 20.69 -18.05
N PHE A 571 12.40 21.32 -17.66
CA PHE A 571 12.44 22.09 -16.41
C PHE A 571 11.43 23.25 -16.41
N GLY A 572 11.29 23.97 -17.53
CA GLY A 572 10.25 25.01 -17.68
C GLY A 572 8.83 24.43 -17.59
N LEU A 573 8.62 23.26 -18.18
CA LEU A 573 7.36 22.52 -18.08
C LEU A 573 7.06 22.10 -16.64
N VAL A 574 8.03 21.57 -15.88
CA VAL A 574 7.83 21.20 -14.46
C VAL A 574 7.51 22.42 -13.60
N VAL A 575 8.18 23.55 -13.80
CA VAL A 575 7.85 24.80 -13.10
C VAL A 575 6.41 25.25 -13.45
N PHE A 576 6.01 25.13 -14.72
CA PHE A 576 4.62 25.36 -15.13
C PHE A 576 3.64 24.38 -14.48
N VAL A 577 3.97 23.09 -14.38
CA VAL A 577 3.14 22.06 -13.72
C VAL A 577 2.89 22.42 -12.26
N TYR A 578 3.93 22.66 -11.48
CA TYR A 578 3.78 23.00 -10.06
C TYR A 578 3.08 24.35 -9.86
N ALA A 579 3.35 25.34 -10.71
CA ALA A 579 2.65 26.62 -10.66
C ALA A 579 1.15 26.47 -11.01
N TYR A 580 0.83 25.73 -12.08
CA TYR A 580 -0.55 25.52 -12.53
C TYR A 580 -1.35 24.67 -11.55
N GLY A 581 -0.83 23.51 -11.17
CA GLY A 581 -1.45 22.60 -10.21
C GLY A 581 -1.61 23.24 -8.83
N GLY A 582 -0.58 23.97 -8.36
CA GLY A 582 -0.65 24.75 -7.13
C GLY A 582 -1.68 25.89 -7.19
N ILE A 583 -1.83 26.56 -8.34
CA ILE A 583 -2.88 27.57 -8.53
C ILE A 583 -4.28 26.94 -8.55
N GLN A 584 -4.47 25.80 -9.23
CA GLN A 584 -5.76 25.12 -9.28
C GLN A 584 -6.16 24.49 -7.93
N SER A 585 -5.19 24.01 -7.15
CA SER A 585 -5.44 23.50 -5.80
C SER A 585 -5.71 24.63 -4.79
N SER A 586 -4.92 25.71 -4.82
CA SER A 586 -4.89 26.72 -3.74
C SER A 586 -5.71 27.99 -4.02
N PHE A 587 -5.87 28.38 -5.29
CA PHE A 587 -6.44 29.68 -5.70
C PHE A 587 -7.73 29.54 -6.51
N ARG A 588 -8.55 28.52 -6.24
CA ARG A 588 -9.89 28.41 -6.87
C ARG A 588 -10.69 29.69 -6.71
N ARG A 589 -11.49 30.02 -7.73
CA ARG A 589 -12.42 31.15 -7.70
C ARG A 589 -13.31 31.08 -6.46
N GLY A 590 -13.09 32.01 -5.52
CA GLY A 590 -13.87 32.11 -4.29
C GLY A 590 -13.29 31.34 -3.10
N ALA A 591 -11.99 30.96 -3.09
CA ALA A 591 -11.33 30.38 -1.92
C ALA A 591 -11.77 31.05 -0.59
N PHE A 592 -11.96 30.27 0.48
CA PHE A 592 -12.69 30.64 1.73
C PHE A 592 -12.46 32.06 2.28
N PHE A 593 -11.28 32.65 2.10
CA PHE A 593 -10.94 34.02 2.53
C PHE A 593 -11.38 35.14 1.57
N GLN A 594 -12.01 34.81 0.43
CA GLN A 594 -12.40 35.75 -0.64
C GLN A 594 -13.91 36.05 -0.68
N ARG A 595 -14.74 35.26 0.02
CA ARG A 595 -16.21 35.37 0.03
C ARG A 595 -16.78 34.94 1.39
N PRO A 596 -17.98 35.41 1.79
CA PRO A 596 -18.68 34.88 2.96
C PRO A 596 -18.90 33.37 2.83
N THR A 597 -18.77 32.63 3.94
CA THR A 597 -18.87 31.16 3.96
C THR A 597 -20.16 30.62 3.33
N LYS A 598 -21.27 31.36 3.47
CA LYS A 598 -22.59 31.05 2.89
C LYS A 598 -22.61 31.10 1.35
N ASP A 599 -21.77 31.93 0.74
CA ASP A 599 -21.64 32.08 -0.72
C ASP A 599 -20.50 31.21 -1.28
N TRP A 600 -19.82 30.46 -0.42
CA TRP A 600 -18.69 29.59 -0.75
C TRP A 600 -19.04 28.10 -0.69
N LEU A 601 -19.73 27.67 0.37
CA LEU A 601 -20.20 26.29 0.48
C LEU A 601 -21.42 26.09 -0.46
N PRO A 602 -21.33 25.24 -1.52
CA PRO A 602 -22.51 24.84 -2.26
C PRO A 602 -23.52 24.15 -1.33
N ALA A 603 -24.80 24.32 -1.61
CA ALA A 603 -25.83 23.53 -0.94
C ALA A 603 -25.60 22.04 -1.21
N THR A 604 -25.81 21.20 -0.20
CA THR A 604 -25.67 19.74 -0.32
C THR A 604 -27.03 19.08 -0.19
N GLU A 605 -27.29 18.07 -1.02
CA GLU A 605 -28.49 17.23 -0.90
C GLU A 605 -28.11 15.83 -0.44
N MET A 606 -28.96 15.22 0.38
CA MET A 606 -28.76 13.84 0.81
C MET A 606 -29.10 12.89 -0.34
N VAL A 607 -28.17 11.98 -0.65
CA VAL A 607 -28.34 10.92 -1.65
C VAL A 607 -27.97 9.57 -1.06
N ALA A 608 -28.51 8.49 -1.60
CA ALA A 608 -28.27 7.13 -1.11
C ALA A 608 -27.78 6.20 -2.22
N CYS A 609 -26.83 5.35 -1.89
CA CYS A 609 -26.32 4.25 -2.70
C CYS A 609 -26.89 2.94 -2.14
N VAL A 610 -27.66 2.21 -2.94
CA VAL A 610 -28.16 0.85 -2.65
C VAL A 610 -27.20 -0.14 -3.30
N VAL A 611 -26.39 -0.78 -2.46
CA VAL A 611 -25.34 -1.72 -2.87
C VAL A 611 -25.96 -3.11 -3.01
N GLY A 612 -26.16 -3.56 -4.24
CA GLY A 612 -26.62 -4.91 -4.57
C GLY A 612 -25.54 -5.98 -4.37
N PRO A 613 -25.85 -7.25 -4.68
CA PRO A 613 -24.90 -8.35 -4.60
C PRO A 613 -23.86 -8.35 -5.73
N GLY A 614 -24.12 -7.63 -6.84
CA GLY A 614 -23.42 -7.86 -8.11
C GLY A 614 -23.73 -9.26 -8.65
N GLY A 615 -22.87 -9.80 -9.52
CA GLY A 615 -23.06 -11.10 -10.16
C GLY A 615 -22.95 -12.36 -9.27
N PHE A 616 -23.08 -12.28 -7.94
CA PHE A 616 -22.74 -13.38 -7.01
C PHE A 616 -23.89 -14.14 -6.36
N ASP A 617 -25.07 -13.55 -6.24
CA ASP A 617 -26.18 -14.10 -5.46
C ASP A 617 -27.46 -14.07 -6.31
N GLU A 618 -27.68 -15.13 -7.11
CA GLU A 618 -28.81 -15.21 -8.03
C GLU A 618 -30.17 -15.14 -7.31
N ASP A 619 -30.26 -15.69 -6.10
CA ASP A 619 -31.47 -15.65 -5.27
C ASP A 619 -31.81 -14.20 -4.88
N LEU A 620 -30.86 -13.45 -4.32
CA LEU A 620 -31.06 -12.02 -4.01
C LEU A 620 -31.27 -11.16 -5.26
N ARG A 621 -30.70 -11.53 -6.43
CA ARG A 621 -30.95 -10.82 -7.70
C ARG A 621 -32.38 -11.03 -8.22
N SER A 622 -33.13 -11.99 -7.67
CA SER A 622 -34.54 -12.24 -8.04
C SER A 622 -35.57 -11.53 -7.14
N ASP A 623 -35.19 -11.02 -5.96
CA ASP A 623 -36.14 -10.38 -5.04
C ASP A 623 -36.33 -8.88 -5.33
N TYR A 624 -37.28 -8.57 -6.21
CA TYR A 624 -37.53 -7.18 -6.64
C TYR A 624 -38.16 -6.34 -5.53
N SER A 625 -38.88 -6.98 -4.59
CA SER A 625 -39.55 -6.29 -3.49
C SER A 625 -38.52 -5.81 -2.46
N TYR A 626 -37.52 -6.63 -2.16
CA TYR A 626 -36.45 -6.33 -1.22
C TYR A 626 -35.65 -5.08 -1.60
N TRP A 627 -35.17 -4.98 -2.85
CA TRP A 627 -34.38 -3.83 -3.30
C TRP A 627 -35.22 -2.55 -3.46
N MET A 628 -36.50 -2.69 -3.80
CA MET A 628 -37.45 -1.56 -3.78
C MET A 628 -37.72 -1.08 -2.36
N GLN A 629 -37.89 -1.99 -1.38
CA GLN A 629 -38.03 -1.62 0.03
C GLN A 629 -36.79 -0.86 0.54
N LYS A 630 -35.57 -1.32 0.23
CA LYS A 630 -34.34 -0.58 0.58
C LYS A 630 -34.31 0.83 -0.02
N SER A 631 -34.91 1.01 -1.20
CA SER A 631 -35.03 2.30 -1.87
C SER A 631 -36.09 3.19 -1.22
N GLU A 632 -37.23 2.63 -0.78
CA GLU A 632 -38.22 3.34 0.03
C GLU A 632 -37.63 3.75 1.40
N ASP A 633 -36.93 2.87 2.09
CA ASP A 633 -36.28 3.14 3.38
C ASP A 633 -35.24 4.27 3.25
N ALA A 634 -34.48 4.28 2.16
CA ALA A 634 -33.54 5.36 1.84
C ALA A 634 -34.26 6.71 1.63
N ALA A 635 -35.37 6.69 0.90
CA ALA A 635 -36.19 7.86 0.63
C ALA A 635 -36.85 8.43 1.91
N GLN A 636 -37.41 7.54 2.76
CA GLN A 636 -38.00 7.89 4.05
C GLN A 636 -36.98 8.53 5.00
N ARG A 637 -35.70 8.15 4.89
CA ARG A 637 -34.59 8.76 5.63
C ARG A 637 -34.09 10.09 5.04
N GLY A 638 -34.72 10.59 3.98
CA GLY A 638 -34.47 11.92 3.41
C GLY A 638 -33.57 11.96 2.17
N ALA A 639 -33.20 10.81 1.60
CA ALA A 639 -32.43 10.80 0.34
C ALA A 639 -33.31 11.25 -0.84
N LYS A 640 -32.93 12.35 -1.51
CA LYS A 640 -33.65 12.86 -2.70
C LYS A 640 -33.29 12.16 -4.00
N LEU A 641 -32.13 11.51 -4.04
CA LEU A 641 -31.69 10.68 -5.15
C LEU A 641 -31.15 9.35 -4.60
N VAL A 642 -31.68 8.25 -5.11
CA VAL A 642 -31.28 6.88 -4.78
C VAL A 642 -30.67 6.25 -6.02
N LEU A 643 -29.43 5.80 -5.92
CA LEU A 643 -28.66 5.14 -6.99
C LEU A 643 -28.36 3.70 -6.59
N TRP A 644 -28.65 2.75 -7.47
CA TRP A 644 -28.26 1.36 -7.29
C TRP A 644 -26.84 1.10 -7.81
N SER A 645 -26.14 0.14 -7.23
CA SER A 645 -24.91 -0.40 -7.84
C SER A 645 -25.23 -1.14 -9.14
N GLU A 646 -24.22 -1.53 -9.90
CA GLU A 646 -24.43 -2.36 -11.09
C GLU A 646 -25.02 -3.75 -10.70
N GLU A 647 -25.79 -4.34 -11.63
CA GLU A 647 -26.24 -5.74 -11.59
C GLU A 647 -27.08 -6.17 -10.36
N VAL A 648 -27.73 -5.25 -9.63
CA VAL A 648 -28.51 -5.57 -8.40
C VAL A 648 -29.58 -6.64 -8.63
N ILE A 649 -30.27 -6.58 -9.76
CA ILE A 649 -31.36 -7.48 -10.13
C ILE A 649 -31.08 -8.15 -11.47
N LEU A 650 -31.68 -9.33 -11.66
CA LEU A 650 -31.76 -10.05 -12.91
C LEU A 650 -33.22 -10.07 -13.41
N ALA A 651 -33.49 -9.38 -14.51
CA ALA A 651 -34.77 -9.37 -15.23
C ALA A 651 -34.73 -10.42 -16.35
N SER A 652 -35.30 -11.59 -16.08
CA SER A 652 -35.21 -12.75 -16.98
C SER A 652 -36.14 -12.65 -18.18
N THR A 653 -37.35 -12.09 -18.00
CA THR A 653 -38.37 -11.92 -19.05
C THR A 653 -38.68 -10.46 -19.34
N TRP A 654 -39.46 -10.20 -20.41
CA TRP A 654 -39.94 -8.85 -20.71
C TRP A 654 -40.92 -8.36 -19.63
N GLU A 655 -41.80 -9.26 -19.17
CA GLU A 655 -42.76 -9.04 -18.10
C GLU A 655 -42.06 -8.67 -16.78
N ASP A 656 -40.95 -9.34 -16.46
CA ASP A 656 -40.11 -9.02 -15.30
C ASP A 656 -39.49 -7.63 -15.40
N GLU A 657 -38.94 -7.26 -16.57
CA GLU A 657 -38.40 -5.91 -16.79
C GLU A 657 -39.52 -4.85 -16.63
N GLN A 658 -40.70 -5.06 -17.23
CA GLN A 658 -41.80 -4.10 -17.09
C GLN A 658 -42.29 -3.99 -15.66
N ARG A 659 -42.38 -5.12 -14.93
CA ARG A 659 -42.73 -5.14 -13.50
C ARG A 659 -41.72 -4.35 -12.67
N LEU A 660 -40.42 -4.59 -12.87
CA LEU A 660 -39.35 -3.89 -12.17
C LEU A 660 -39.40 -2.37 -12.42
N ARG A 661 -39.53 -1.97 -13.69
CA ARG A 661 -39.66 -0.56 -14.10
C ARG A 661 -40.92 0.08 -13.49
N GLN A 662 -42.05 -0.61 -13.47
CA GLN A 662 -43.29 -0.10 -12.87
C GLN A 662 -43.20 0.01 -11.34
N MET A 663 -42.48 -0.89 -10.66
CA MET A 663 -42.16 -0.77 -9.24
C MET A 663 -41.29 0.46 -8.97
N ALA A 664 -40.24 0.69 -9.76
CA ALA A 664 -39.39 1.89 -9.66
C ALA A 664 -40.19 3.19 -9.85
N ILE A 665 -41.07 3.25 -10.85
CA ILE A 665 -41.99 4.37 -11.10
C ILE A 665 -42.91 4.62 -9.90
N THR A 666 -43.40 3.55 -9.27
CA THR A 666 -44.29 3.66 -8.11
C THR A 666 -43.56 4.21 -6.89
N VAL A 667 -42.35 3.70 -6.59
CA VAL A 667 -41.49 4.18 -5.49
C VAL A 667 -41.09 5.64 -5.69
N ALA A 668 -40.63 6.01 -6.89
CA ALA A 668 -40.19 7.37 -7.21
C ALA A 668 -41.32 8.40 -7.05
N LYS A 669 -42.55 8.08 -7.51
CA LYS A 669 -43.75 8.92 -7.28
C LYS A 669 -44.13 9.00 -5.81
N LYS A 670 -44.23 7.85 -5.13
CA LYS A 670 -44.69 7.73 -3.74
C LYS A 670 -43.83 8.56 -2.78
N HIS A 671 -42.52 8.55 -2.97
CA HIS A 671 -41.59 9.27 -2.11
C HIS A 671 -41.07 10.61 -2.70
N SER A 672 -41.48 10.97 -3.92
CA SER A 672 -41.03 12.17 -4.63
C SER A 672 -39.49 12.28 -4.76
N ILE A 673 -38.85 11.18 -5.15
CA ILE A 673 -37.38 11.08 -5.30
C ILE A 673 -36.97 10.78 -6.75
N TYR A 674 -35.70 11.07 -7.07
CA TYR A 674 -35.04 10.47 -8.22
C TYR A 674 -34.58 9.05 -7.85
N LEU A 675 -34.99 8.05 -8.63
CA LEU A 675 -34.57 6.66 -8.43
C LEU A 675 -33.85 6.16 -9.68
N VAL A 676 -32.61 5.69 -9.52
CA VAL A 676 -31.81 5.08 -10.57
C VAL A 676 -31.58 3.62 -10.22
N ILE A 677 -32.30 2.74 -10.91
CA ILE A 677 -32.13 1.29 -10.80
C ILE A 677 -31.12 0.80 -11.82
N ALA A 678 -30.32 -0.21 -11.48
CA ALA A 678 -29.41 -0.88 -12.40
C ALA A 678 -29.49 -2.40 -12.24
N TYR A 679 -29.58 -3.11 -13.36
CA TYR A 679 -29.98 -4.52 -13.43
C TYR A 679 -29.52 -5.15 -14.75
N ASP A 680 -29.37 -6.47 -14.79
CA ASP A 680 -29.24 -7.21 -16.05
C ASP A 680 -30.61 -7.55 -16.60
N ARG A 681 -30.77 -7.45 -17.92
CA ARG A 681 -31.93 -7.99 -18.65
C ARG A 681 -31.46 -9.10 -19.59
N LEU A 682 -31.96 -10.33 -19.41
CA LEU A 682 -31.53 -11.47 -20.23
C LEU A 682 -32.25 -11.59 -21.58
N TYR A 683 -33.56 -11.31 -21.62
CA TYR A 683 -34.40 -11.51 -22.82
C TYR A 683 -34.85 -10.17 -23.44
N PRO A 684 -34.90 -10.03 -24.78
CA PRO A 684 -34.49 -11.00 -25.81
C PRO A 684 -32.98 -11.08 -26.03
N VAL A 685 -32.23 -10.13 -25.47
CA VAL A 685 -30.78 -9.98 -25.59
C VAL A 685 -30.24 -9.58 -24.21
N ASN A 686 -29.11 -10.17 -23.81
CA ASN A 686 -28.48 -9.87 -22.53
C ASN A 686 -27.89 -8.45 -22.53
N HIS A 687 -28.50 -7.51 -21.80
CA HIS A 687 -28.03 -6.13 -21.63
C HIS A 687 -27.85 -5.80 -20.16
N ASN A 688 -26.75 -5.12 -19.84
CA ASN A 688 -26.56 -4.47 -18.54
C ASN A 688 -27.19 -3.06 -18.61
N MET A 689 -28.22 -2.84 -17.80
CA MET A 689 -29.17 -1.72 -17.88
C MET A 689 -29.04 -0.77 -16.69
N ALA A 690 -29.29 0.53 -16.92
CA ALA A 690 -29.62 1.46 -15.83
C ALA A 690 -30.73 2.44 -16.26
N VAL A 691 -31.74 2.62 -15.40
CA VAL A 691 -32.93 3.42 -15.68
C VAL A 691 -33.11 4.47 -14.60
N MET A 692 -33.12 5.75 -14.99
CA MET A 692 -33.39 6.88 -14.11
C MET A 692 -34.84 7.32 -14.21
N VAL A 693 -35.51 7.39 -13.07
CA VAL A 693 -36.92 7.78 -12.93
C VAL A 693 -37.02 9.08 -12.13
N SER A 694 -37.88 10.00 -12.56
CA SER A 694 -38.14 11.28 -11.89
C SER A 694 -39.08 11.16 -10.68
N PRO A 695 -39.15 12.17 -9.79
CA PRO A 695 -40.17 12.29 -8.75
C PRO A 695 -41.62 12.24 -9.27
N GLN A 696 -41.85 12.60 -10.53
CA GLN A 696 -43.16 12.52 -11.20
C GLN A 696 -43.41 11.14 -11.85
N GLY A 697 -42.44 10.23 -11.75
CA GLY A 697 -42.43 8.87 -12.30
C GLY A 697 -42.40 8.81 -13.82
N HIS A 698 -41.74 9.77 -14.46
CA HIS A 698 -41.33 9.64 -15.86
C HIS A 698 -39.93 9.03 -15.92
N ILE A 699 -39.68 8.13 -16.87
CA ILE A 699 -38.32 7.67 -17.16
C ILE A 699 -37.59 8.82 -17.86
N LEU A 700 -36.47 9.26 -17.28
CA LEU A 700 -35.63 10.35 -17.79
C LEU A 700 -34.42 9.85 -18.58
N ILE A 701 -33.88 8.70 -18.19
CA ILE A 701 -32.78 8.01 -18.87
C ILE A 701 -33.10 6.51 -18.88
N ASP A 702 -32.97 5.88 -20.04
CA ASP A 702 -33.08 4.44 -20.25
C ASP A 702 -31.78 3.98 -20.94
N TYR A 703 -30.81 3.52 -20.14
CA TYR A 703 -29.43 3.35 -20.55
C TYR A 703 -29.05 1.87 -20.65
N ILE A 704 -28.37 1.53 -21.74
CA ILE A 704 -27.69 0.24 -21.95
C ILE A 704 -26.18 0.54 -21.90
N LYS A 705 -25.44 -0.20 -21.09
CA LYS A 705 -23.97 -0.07 -20.95
C LYS A 705 -23.29 -0.06 -22.32
N ALA A 706 -22.62 1.05 -22.66
CA ALA A 706 -22.05 1.25 -23.98
C ALA A 706 -20.79 0.41 -24.21
N ASN A 707 -20.01 0.16 -23.17
CA ASN A 707 -18.73 -0.55 -23.24
C ASN A 707 -18.69 -1.70 -22.22
N PRO A 708 -19.20 -2.90 -22.57
CA PRO A 708 -19.02 -4.10 -21.76
C PRO A 708 -17.53 -4.44 -21.59
N VAL A 709 -17.14 -5.04 -20.46
CA VAL A 709 -15.72 -5.38 -20.21
C VAL A 709 -15.25 -6.45 -21.21
N PRO A 710 -14.22 -6.17 -22.05
CA PRO A 710 -13.81 -7.08 -23.11
C PRO A 710 -13.37 -8.46 -22.58
N LYS A 711 -14.11 -9.52 -22.97
CA LYS A 711 -13.90 -10.94 -22.59
C LYS A 711 -14.28 -11.32 -21.16
N ASP A 712 -14.88 -10.42 -20.39
CA ASP A 712 -15.40 -10.69 -19.04
C ASP A 712 -16.91 -10.57 -18.98
N GLU A 713 -17.51 -9.68 -19.78
CA GLU A 713 -18.96 -9.53 -19.91
C GLU A 713 -19.45 -10.12 -21.22
N ASN A 714 -20.59 -10.82 -21.16
CA ASN A 714 -21.26 -11.44 -22.31
C ASN A 714 -22.47 -10.60 -22.80
N ASN A 715 -22.66 -9.40 -22.24
CA ASN A 715 -23.76 -8.50 -22.58
C ASN A 715 -23.50 -7.83 -23.95
N GLU A 716 -24.54 -7.62 -24.75
CA GLU A 716 -24.40 -6.85 -25.99
C GLU A 716 -24.19 -5.35 -25.69
N PRO A 717 -23.29 -4.67 -26.43
CA PRO A 717 -22.96 -3.27 -26.19
C PRO A 717 -24.09 -2.31 -26.61
N GLY A 718 -24.35 -1.30 -25.77
CA GLY A 718 -25.26 -0.22 -26.06
C GLY A 718 -24.78 0.76 -27.15
N PRO A 719 -25.56 1.81 -27.47
CA PRO A 719 -25.35 2.68 -28.63
C PRO A 719 -24.08 3.56 -28.67
N GLY A 720 -23.14 3.43 -27.72
CA GLY A 720 -21.93 4.25 -27.66
C GLY A 720 -22.12 5.72 -27.25
N ALA A 721 -23.35 6.13 -26.93
CA ALA A 721 -23.72 7.50 -26.61
C ALA A 721 -24.04 7.68 -25.11
N LEU A 722 -23.48 8.72 -24.49
CA LEU A 722 -23.74 9.05 -23.10
C LEU A 722 -25.08 9.77 -22.96
N LEU A 723 -25.99 9.20 -22.19
CA LEU A 723 -27.30 9.79 -21.93
C LEU A 723 -27.25 10.76 -20.75
N PHE A 724 -28.04 11.83 -20.86
CA PHE A 724 -28.13 12.88 -19.85
C PHE A 724 -29.52 13.52 -19.81
N THR A 725 -29.86 14.16 -18.70
CA THR A 725 -31.12 14.86 -18.48
C THR A 725 -30.91 16.12 -17.62
N ASP A 726 -31.79 17.11 -17.75
CA ASP A 726 -31.76 18.32 -16.93
C ASP A 726 -32.76 18.20 -15.77
N THR A 727 -32.30 18.44 -14.55
CA THR A 727 -33.11 18.41 -13.32
C THR A 727 -33.09 19.78 -12.62
N PRO A 728 -34.20 20.23 -12.00
CA PRO A 728 -34.23 21.48 -11.24
C PRO A 728 -33.25 21.50 -10.05
N GLU A 729 -33.16 20.39 -9.33
CA GLU A 729 -32.40 20.28 -8.07
C GLU A 729 -30.92 19.98 -8.31
N PHE A 730 -30.60 19.02 -9.18
CA PHE A 730 -29.23 18.52 -9.37
C PHE A 730 -28.54 19.09 -10.63
N GLY A 731 -29.21 19.92 -11.42
CA GLY A 731 -28.69 20.40 -12.69
C GLY A 731 -28.65 19.29 -13.75
N ARG A 732 -27.61 19.29 -14.61
CA ARG A 732 -27.51 18.30 -15.67
C ARG A 732 -26.89 17.00 -15.16
N ILE A 733 -27.69 15.95 -15.09
CA ILE A 733 -27.25 14.61 -14.71
C ILE A 733 -26.91 13.80 -15.97
N GLY A 734 -25.77 13.10 -15.96
CA GLY A 734 -25.44 12.04 -16.91
C GLY A 734 -25.40 10.66 -16.23
N LEU A 735 -25.44 9.58 -17.01
CA LEU A 735 -25.38 8.20 -16.52
C LEU A 735 -24.38 7.38 -17.35
N ALA A 736 -23.49 6.63 -16.67
CA ALA A 736 -22.51 5.74 -17.29
C ALA A 736 -22.21 4.57 -16.35
N ILE A 737 -22.05 3.34 -16.86
CA ILE A 737 -21.94 2.14 -16.03
C ILE A 737 -20.50 1.61 -16.05
N CYS A 738 -19.89 1.52 -14.87
CA CYS A 738 -18.63 0.81 -14.63
C CYS A 738 -17.51 1.07 -15.65
N TYR A 739 -17.25 0.11 -16.55
CA TYR A 739 -16.17 0.15 -17.53
C TYR A 739 -16.33 1.24 -18.60
N ASP A 740 -17.53 1.80 -18.77
CA ASP A 740 -17.75 3.02 -19.54
C ASP A 740 -16.79 4.15 -19.12
N LEU A 741 -16.47 4.23 -17.81
CA LEU A 741 -15.58 5.27 -17.28
C LEU A 741 -14.10 5.05 -17.61
N SER A 742 -13.71 3.81 -17.94
CA SER A 742 -12.37 3.50 -18.42
C SER A 742 -12.11 4.01 -19.83
N VAL A 743 -13.16 4.23 -20.64
CA VAL A 743 -13.06 4.64 -22.06
C VAL A 743 -13.02 6.17 -22.20
N PRO A 744 -11.87 6.80 -22.54
CA PRO A 744 -11.72 8.27 -22.52
C PRO A 744 -12.75 8.98 -23.41
N ARG A 745 -12.89 8.49 -24.64
CA ARG A 745 -13.78 9.05 -25.66
C ARG A 745 -15.26 8.95 -25.32
N PHE A 746 -15.64 8.02 -24.45
CA PHE A 746 -17.02 7.90 -23.97
C PHE A 746 -17.32 8.97 -22.92
N ILE A 747 -16.49 9.07 -21.87
CA ILE A 747 -16.69 10.08 -20.81
C ILE A 747 -16.47 11.52 -21.28
N LEU A 748 -15.64 11.74 -22.30
CA LEU A 748 -15.50 13.05 -22.96
C LEU A 748 -16.87 13.62 -23.42
N GLN A 749 -17.84 12.77 -23.78
CA GLN A 749 -19.20 13.18 -24.12
C GLN A 749 -19.89 13.89 -22.95
N ALA A 750 -19.63 13.53 -21.70
CA ALA A 750 -20.20 14.20 -20.53
C ALA A 750 -19.78 15.68 -20.47
N SER A 751 -18.50 16.00 -20.72
CA SER A 751 -18.04 17.39 -20.76
C SER A 751 -18.58 18.15 -21.98
N GLN A 752 -18.68 17.49 -23.14
CA GLN A 752 -19.27 18.06 -24.36
C GLN A 752 -20.76 18.40 -24.18
N HIS A 753 -21.52 17.50 -23.55
CA HIS A 753 -22.92 17.68 -23.20
C HIS A 753 -23.15 18.53 -21.94
N LYS A 754 -22.08 19.03 -21.31
CA LYS A 754 -22.12 19.93 -20.15
C LYS A 754 -22.75 19.30 -18.90
N VAL A 755 -22.57 18.01 -18.69
CA VAL A 755 -22.99 17.28 -17.48
C VAL A 755 -22.34 17.89 -16.24
N ASP A 756 -23.15 18.16 -15.22
CA ASP A 756 -22.71 18.68 -13.91
C ASP A 756 -22.35 17.53 -12.95
N ILE A 757 -23.19 16.49 -12.94
CA ILE A 757 -23.08 15.31 -12.07
C ILE A 757 -23.21 14.05 -12.93
N LEU A 758 -22.24 13.14 -12.86
CA LEU A 758 -22.32 11.82 -13.49
C LEU A 758 -22.65 10.78 -12.43
N LEU A 759 -23.76 10.07 -12.64
CA LEU A 759 -24.14 8.91 -11.84
C LEU A 759 -23.42 7.68 -12.39
N GLN A 760 -22.88 6.89 -11.47
CA GLN A 760 -22.13 5.68 -11.80
C GLN A 760 -22.61 4.50 -10.94
N PRO A 761 -23.53 3.67 -11.46
CA PRO A 761 -23.60 2.26 -11.08
C PRO A 761 -22.29 1.58 -11.48
N ALA A 762 -21.69 0.83 -10.57
CA ALA A 762 -20.61 -0.09 -10.91
C ALA A 762 -20.60 -1.32 -10.00
N TYR A 763 -19.88 -2.33 -10.45
CA TYR A 763 -19.53 -3.54 -9.74
C TYR A 763 -18.03 -3.75 -9.96
N SER A 764 -17.29 -3.91 -8.86
CA SER A 764 -15.83 -4.08 -8.86
C SER A 764 -15.44 -5.39 -8.21
N TRP A 765 -14.21 -5.83 -8.41
CA TRP A 765 -13.68 -7.03 -7.75
C TRP A 765 -12.52 -6.66 -6.83
N GLY A 766 -12.77 -6.78 -5.52
CA GLY A 766 -11.78 -6.72 -4.44
C GLY A 766 -10.63 -5.71 -4.65
N ALA A 767 -9.42 -6.23 -4.87
CA ALA A 767 -8.19 -5.44 -4.99
C ALA A 767 -8.15 -4.43 -6.15
N ASN A 768 -9.06 -4.50 -7.13
CA ASN A 768 -9.16 -3.48 -8.19
C ASN A 768 -9.99 -2.26 -7.78
N GLY A 769 -10.79 -2.32 -6.71
CA GLY A 769 -11.61 -1.19 -6.23
C GLY A 769 -10.81 0.10 -5.99
N PRO A 770 -9.64 0.07 -5.30
CA PRO A 770 -8.78 1.25 -5.13
C PRO A 770 -8.18 1.77 -6.45
N ASN A 771 -7.73 0.89 -7.34
CA ASN A 771 -7.20 1.29 -8.66
C ASN A 771 -8.27 1.95 -9.54
N ASN A 772 -9.50 1.43 -9.47
CA ASN A 772 -10.68 1.96 -10.16
C ASN A 772 -11.15 3.30 -9.55
N LEU A 773 -10.97 3.49 -8.23
CA LEU A 773 -11.12 4.79 -7.57
C LEU A 773 -10.14 5.82 -8.14
N GLN A 774 -8.84 5.53 -8.12
CA GLN A 774 -7.78 6.44 -8.59
C GLN A 774 -7.96 6.84 -10.06
N ASP A 775 -8.27 5.87 -10.94
CA ASP A 775 -8.57 6.11 -12.35
C ASP A 775 -9.69 7.15 -12.54
N GLN A 776 -10.79 6.97 -11.81
CA GLN A 776 -11.98 7.79 -11.94
C GLN A 776 -11.89 9.13 -11.20
N GLN A 777 -11.03 9.28 -10.18
CA GLN A 777 -10.66 10.61 -9.68
C GLN A 777 -9.98 11.43 -10.78
N LEU A 778 -9.08 10.83 -11.56
CA LEU A 778 -8.51 11.51 -12.74
C LEU A 778 -9.58 11.81 -13.79
N ARG A 779 -10.57 10.94 -14.02
CA ARG A 779 -11.69 11.21 -14.95
C ARG A 779 -12.58 12.37 -14.51
N ALA A 780 -12.87 12.50 -13.22
CA ALA A 780 -13.65 13.59 -12.66
C ALA A 780 -12.95 14.94 -12.90
N ILE A 781 -11.64 15.01 -12.65
CA ILE A 781 -10.80 16.19 -12.92
C ILE A 781 -10.73 16.48 -14.43
N GLU A 782 -10.48 15.46 -15.24
CA GLU A 782 -10.29 15.56 -16.71
C GLU A 782 -11.52 16.16 -17.42
N ASN A 783 -12.71 15.76 -16.96
CA ASN A 783 -13.99 16.19 -17.55
C ASN A 783 -14.68 17.30 -16.74
N GLY A 784 -14.12 17.67 -15.59
CA GLY A 784 -14.50 18.81 -14.78
C GLY A 784 -15.81 18.66 -14.02
N LEU A 785 -16.33 17.44 -13.83
CA LEU A 785 -17.66 17.17 -13.27
C LEU A 785 -17.63 16.28 -12.02
N THR A 786 -18.70 16.33 -11.21
CA THR A 786 -18.80 15.56 -9.96
C THR A 786 -19.30 14.14 -10.24
N PHE A 787 -18.67 13.11 -9.69
CA PHE A 787 -19.22 11.74 -9.74
C PHE A 787 -19.99 11.43 -8.44
N PHE A 788 -21.22 10.92 -8.58
CA PHE A 788 -21.83 10.11 -7.53
C PHE A 788 -21.79 8.65 -7.96
N ARG A 789 -21.00 7.86 -7.24
CA ARG A 789 -20.72 6.46 -7.57
C ARG A 789 -21.29 5.51 -6.51
N CYS A 790 -22.04 4.52 -6.99
CA CYS A 790 -22.55 3.42 -6.21
C CYS A 790 -21.96 2.13 -6.76
N ILE A 791 -21.06 1.52 -5.99
CA ILE A 791 -20.20 0.42 -6.41
C ILE A 791 -20.45 -0.78 -5.49
N SER A 792 -20.68 -1.97 -6.02
CA SER A 792 -20.60 -3.23 -5.25
C SER A 792 -19.16 -3.75 -5.21
N GLN A 793 -18.76 -4.28 -4.05
CA GLN A 793 -17.41 -4.80 -3.75
C GLN A 793 -16.25 -3.84 -4.10
N GLY A 794 -16.44 -2.56 -3.76
CA GLY A 794 -15.49 -1.49 -4.07
C GLY A 794 -15.64 -0.28 -3.15
N ILE A 795 -15.37 0.92 -3.69
CA ILE A 795 -15.43 2.18 -2.93
C ILE A 795 -16.50 3.08 -3.54
N SER A 796 -17.64 3.18 -2.85
CA SER A 796 -18.73 4.13 -3.16
C SER A 796 -18.45 5.51 -2.57
N GLY A 797 -19.04 6.55 -3.14
CA GLY A 797 -18.74 7.91 -2.72
C GLY A 797 -19.15 9.06 -3.63
N ILE A 798 -18.76 10.26 -3.22
CA ILE A 798 -18.77 11.49 -4.00
C ILE A 798 -17.33 11.83 -4.35
N ILE A 799 -17.06 12.05 -5.63
CA ILE A 799 -15.76 12.52 -6.13
C ILE A 799 -15.97 13.85 -6.83
N GLU A 800 -15.25 14.86 -6.36
CA GLU A 800 -15.27 16.20 -6.96
C GLU A 800 -14.30 16.30 -8.15
N PRO A 801 -14.46 17.29 -9.05
CA PRO A 801 -13.61 17.47 -10.24
C PRO A 801 -12.19 17.98 -9.95
N VAL A 802 -11.63 17.60 -8.80
CA VAL A 802 -10.49 18.23 -8.13
C VAL A 802 -9.98 17.30 -7.04
N ILE A 803 -8.66 17.26 -6.84
CA ILE A 803 -8.07 16.54 -5.71
C ILE A 803 -8.39 17.24 -4.37
N HIS A 804 -8.70 16.44 -3.35
CA HIS A 804 -9.04 16.87 -1.99
C HIS A 804 -10.20 17.86 -2.01
N GLY A 805 -11.31 17.42 -2.61
CA GLY A 805 -12.58 18.15 -2.57
C GLY A 805 -13.08 18.32 -1.13
N HIS A 806 -13.73 19.44 -0.82
CA HIS A 806 -14.28 19.69 0.52
C HIS A 806 -15.47 18.78 0.87
N PHE A 807 -16.11 18.22 -0.15
CA PHE A 807 -17.25 17.30 -0.06
C PHE A 807 -16.90 15.90 -0.58
N GLU A 808 -15.61 15.61 -0.83
CA GLU A 808 -15.13 14.30 -1.23
C GLU A 808 -15.41 13.29 -0.09
N GLN A 809 -16.27 12.31 -0.38
CA GLN A 809 -16.76 11.32 0.59
C GLN A 809 -16.54 9.94 0.00
N LYS A 810 -15.96 9.02 0.77
CA LYS A 810 -15.62 7.67 0.31
C LYS A 810 -15.91 6.65 1.41
N THR A 811 -16.39 5.48 1.02
CA THR A 811 -16.56 4.35 1.93
C THR A 811 -16.41 3.03 1.18
N ALA A 812 -15.73 2.07 1.80
CA ALA A 812 -15.67 0.71 1.29
C ALA A 812 -17.01 0.01 1.52
N VAL A 813 -17.51 -0.68 0.50
CA VAL A 813 -18.78 -1.40 0.53
C VAL A 813 -18.66 -2.74 -0.18
N ILE A 814 -19.37 -3.75 0.33
CA ILE A 814 -19.30 -5.12 -0.19
C ILE A 814 -20.58 -5.43 -0.97
N ALA A 815 -21.63 -5.81 -0.27
CA ALA A 815 -22.93 -6.15 -0.85
C ALA A 815 -24.02 -5.88 0.20
N ASN A 816 -25.26 -5.77 -0.27
CA ASN A 816 -26.47 -5.72 0.55
C ASN A 816 -26.57 -4.55 1.57
N GLN A 817 -25.92 -3.42 1.26
CA GLN A 817 -25.84 -2.24 2.14
C GLN A 817 -26.58 -1.04 1.53
N VAL A 818 -26.99 -0.08 2.38
CA VAL A 818 -27.46 1.24 1.93
C VAL A 818 -26.60 2.30 2.61
N VAL A 819 -25.93 3.13 1.82
CA VAL A 819 -25.02 4.16 2.32
C VAL A 819 -25.43 5.54 1.85
N PHE A 820 -25.33 6.53 2.71
CA PHE A 820 -25.80 7.89 2.47
C PHE A 820 -24.61 8.85 2.30
N PHE A 821 -24.76 9.81 1.40
CA PHE A 821 -23.76 10.84 1.10
C PHE A 821 -24.41 12.21 1.00
N SER A 822 -23.62 13.27 1.23
CA SER A 822 -24.02 14.66 1.01
C SER A 822 -23.48 15.13 -0.35
N LEU A 823 -24.30 15.14 -1.39
CA LEU A 823 -23.89 15.51 -2.75
C LEU A 823 -23.89 17.04 -2.92
N PRO A 824 -22.75 17.70 -3.21
CA PRO A 824 -22.70 19.14 -3.45
C PRO A 824 -23.40 19.51 -4.76
N LEU A 825 -24.36 20.42 -4.69
CA LEU A 825 -25.05 20.99 -5.84
C LEU A 825 -24.17 22.07 -6.50
N GLN A 826 -23.23 21.63 -7.32
CA GLN A 826 -22.31 22.51 -8.05
C GLN A 826 -22.32 22.26 -9.56
N LYS A 827 -22.11 23.33 -10.33
CA LYS A 827 -21.94 23.26 -11.78
C LYS A 827 -20.55 22.75 -12.13
N ARG A 828 -20.42 22.04 -13.26
CA ARG A 828 -19.12 21.53 -13.70
C ARG A 828 -18.10 22.66 -13.92
N ILE A 829 -16.85 22.35 -13.61
CA ILE A 829 -15.68 23.13 -14.00
C ILE A 829 -15.46 22.89 -15.50
N LYS A 830 -15.14 23.96 -16.24
CA LYS A 830 -14.82 23.84 -17.67
C LYS A 830 -13.34 23.52 -17.83
N THR A 831 -13.02 22.30 -18.27
CA THR A 831 -11.63 21.85 -18.50
C THR A 831 -11.14 22.15 -19.91
N VAL A 832 -9.83 22.19 -20.11
CA VAL A 832 -9.22 22.41 -21.45
C VAL A 832 -9.34 21.15 -22.32
N TYR A 833 -9.10 19.97 -21.73
CA TYR A 833 -9.33 18.67 -22.35
C TYR A 833 -10.80 18.55 -22.77
N GLY A 834 -11.72 18.69 -21.82
CA GLY A 834 -13.14 18.46 -22.04
C GLY A 834 -13.83 19.49 -22.93
N ALA A 835 -13.26 20.68 -23.13
CA ALA A 835 -13.85 21.73 -23.96
C ALA A 835 -13.14 21.99 -25.30
N TYR A 836 -11.87 21.56 -25.45
CA TYR A 836 -11.06 21.94 -26.62
C TYR A 836 -10.17 20.82 -27.17
N LEU A 837 -9.43 20.09 -26.33
CA LEU A 837 -8.38 19.19 -26.80
C LEU A 837 -8.83 17.73 -26.99
N GLY A 838 -9.64 17.18 -26.08
CA GLY A 838 -9.99 15.75 -26.07
C GLY A 838 -8.78 14.84 -26.31
N ASP A 839 -8.99 13.76 -27.06
CA ASP A 839 -7.97 12.74 -27.36
C ASP A 839 -6.89 13.19 -28.38
N SER A 840 -6.76 14.49 -28.68
CA SER A 840 -5.80 14.99 -29.68
C SER A 840 -4.33 14.68 -29.34
N ILE A 841 -3.95 14.67 -28.07
CA ILE A 841 -2.59 14.39 -27.60
C ILE A 841 -2.17 12.92 -27.84
N PRO A 842 -2.92 11.89 -27.40
CA PRO A 842 -2.59 10.51 -27.74
C PRO A 842 -2.65 10.24 -29.25
N LEU A 843 -3.57 10.86 -29.99
CA LEU A 843 -3.61 10.76 -31.46
C LEU A 843 -2.35 11.37 -32.12
N ALA A 844 -1.86 12.51 -31.64
CA ALA A 844 -0.59 13.09 -32.10
C ALA A 844 0.61 12.19 -31.77
N CYS A 845 0.61 11.55 -30.60
CA CYS A 845 1.63 10.57 -30.21
C CYS A 845 1.63 9.34 -31.12
N ILE A 846 0.45 8.83 -31.48
CA ILE A 846 0.28 7.70 -32.42
C ILE A 846 0.84 8.07 -33.79
N LEU A 847 0.44 9.22 -34.34
CA LEU A 847 0.94 9.72 -35.62
C LEU A 847 2.46 9.92 -35.61
N TYR A 848 3.04 10.45 -34.52
CA TYR A 848 4.49 10.60 -34.38
C TYR A 848 5.21 9.25 -34.39
N SER A 849 4.69 8.28 -33.62
CA SER A 849 5.27 6.93 -33.49
C SER A 849 5.22 6.17 -34.82
N LEU A 850 4.10 6.24 -35.54
CA LEU A 850 3.94 5.63 -36.87
C LEU A 850 4.89 6.27 -37.91
N ASN A 851 4.99 7.60 -37.93
CA ASN A 851 5.92 8.30 -38.84
C ASN A 851 7.39 7.93 -38.56
N PHE A 852 7.77 7.76 -37.29
CA PHE A 852 9.11 7.30 -36.93
C PHE A 852 9.40 5.89 -37.42
N VAL A 853 8.46 4.95 -37.24
CA VAL A 853 8.59 3.57 -37.77
C VAL A 853 8.64 3.55 -39.30
N ALA A 854 7.78 4.30 -39.98
CA ALA A 854 7.79 4.42 -41.43
C ALA A 854 9.11 4.98 -41.98
N SER A 855 9.68 6.00 -41.31
CA SER A 855 11.00 6.55 -41.65
C SER A 855 12.12 5.51 -41.50
N LEU A 856 12.09 4.70 -40.44
CA LEU A 856 13.05 3.61 -40.24
C LEU A 856 12.95 2.52 -41.33
N LEU A 857 11.72 2.12 -41.70
CA LEU A 857 11.48 1.13 -42.75
C LEU A 857 11.92 1.66 -44.12
N TYR A 858 11.56 2.90 -44.48
CA TYR A 858 12.01 3.55 -45.72
C TYR A 858 13.54 3.61 -45.81
N HIS A 859 14.22 4.01 -44.73
CA HIS A 859 15.68 4.03 -44.68
C HIS A 859 16.32 2.65 -44.67
N HIS A 860 15.59 1.59 -44.28
CA HIS A 860 16.07 0.22 -44.38
C HIS A 860 15.93 -0.32 -45.81
N MET A 861 14.78 -0.12 -46.45
CA MET A 861 14.55 -0.51 -47.85
C MET A 861 15.55 0.18 -48.79
N LYS A 862 15.77 1.48 -48.63
CA LYS A 862 16.76 2.26 -49.40
C LYS A 862 18.24 1.89 -49.11
N ARG A 863 18.49 0.98 -48.16
CA ARG A 863 19.79 0.33 -47.87
C ARG A 863 19.84 -1.14 -48.31
N ILE A 864 18.74 -1.67 -48.84
CA ILE A 864 18.65 -2.99 -49.47
C ILE A 864 18.66 -2.81 -51.00
N GLU A 865 18.07 -1.72 -51.50
CA GLU A 865 18.16 -1.25 -52.90
C GLU A 865 19.56 -0.70 -53.30
N LYS A 866 20.46 -0.51 -52.33
CA LYS A 866 21.81 0.05 -52.48
C LYS A 866 22.86 -0.93 -52.02
#